data_AF-A0AA38VAY1-F1
#
_entry.id   AF-A0AA38VAY1-F1
#
_cell.length_a   1.000
_cell.length_b   1.000
_cell.length_c   1.000
_cell.angle_alpha   90.00
_cell.angle_beta   90.00
_cell.angle_gamma   90.00
#
_symmetry.space_group_name_H-M   'P 1'
#
loop_
_entity.id
_entity.type
_entity.pdbx_description
1 polymer ?
#
loop_
_entity_poly.entity_id
_entity_poly.type
_entity_poly.pdbx_seq_one_letter_code
_entity_poly.pdbx_strand_id
1 'polypeptide(L)'
;MWQPHGVSSSGFLQGAQDGRSKAAPAVAAYRGALWCLWPDMDDNIWYAVTAEEGRFGKRARFPDRGLPVVANLGGHLHAVITLETGEMVHYLYDDTEKPAWVYLGPVTHAITHSSPCLLAFRDQLFLVFIQDSRLYYLMWTGSATHSGSHSMLRGSWSEPTILRDDGYPYTGKPAGFVLDGALHVLCGVSDDSHQTLGYRYDHNSSTWSPSEGFSGGRAVGGVGATSFGDQAYLGFLENSRGNGNQGVYVAAFADGNWQPQEAVARRSAADPPQLAILNGRLHCIFNDDTETRDLLWYSRPVVSYSPSSWMKDIPHDALISHLTIPGTHDSVARGRIPFVRTQYLTITQQLPMGIRFLDLRLRVHDDGVLYCYHGGIPAHFPDGPVTFLSVMDEVWTFLRGPDGSQTPTETVLISINNDNASPEELADPAPFYRAVESAIAATASYPDGNPRWFVEPVTPTLGQVRGRAVLLRRHKGDPEINHRSRLGLDLSKGWLDNNPEFTIVTPTNIKLHLQDKWRYTQRISLEELVVSKSGHVQQLMERAASTPNTGADTHTIDDDGWCVLTRPEDDDWFINFCSAVGDPAEQGEIAQAKWIAVGGRNGWFGPWVDGMNVRTRDYLKHLQRTREAGTSRRRLGIVNIDYPELPLENDLVARLIEMNF
;
A
#
# COMPACT_ATOMS: atom_id res chain seq x y z
N MET A 1 10.67 4.37 19.88
CA MET A 1 12.11 4.03 20.03
C MET A 1 12.55 3.22 18.82
N TRP A 2 13.79 3.39 18.36
CA TRP A 2 14.37 2.61 17.27
C TRP A 2 14.62 1.15 17.67
N GLN A 3 14.22 0.21 16.82
CA GLN A 3 14.36 -1.22 17.02
C GLN A 3 15.34 -1.80 15.97
N PRO A 4 16.31 -2.63 16.36
CA PRO A 4 17.20 -3.33 15.43
C PRO A 4 16.47 -4.44 14.67
N HIS A 5 16.90 -4.70 13.45
CA HIS A 5 16.40 -5.77 12.57
C HIS A 5 17.56 -6.52 11.89
N GLY A 6 17.28 -7.63 11.23
CA GLY A 6 18.23 -8.40 10.43
C GLY A 6 18.66 -9.71 11.08
N VAL A 7 19.93 -10.10 10.89
CA VAL A 7 20.50 -11.32 11.45
C VAL A 7 20.70 -11.13 12.95
N SER A 8 19.74 -11.63 13.73
CA SER A 8 19.64 -11.45 15.20
C SER A 8 19.20 -10.05 15.64
N SER A 9 19.12 -9.84 16.95
CA SER A 9 18.81 -8.55 17.58
C SER A 9 19.97 -7.53 17.54
N SER A 10 21.05 -7.81 16.82
CA SER A 10 22.25 -6.95 16.75
C SER A 10 22.13 -5.80 15.75
N GLY A 11 21.17 -5.87 14.82
CA GLY A 11 20.93 -4.85 13.80
C GLY A 11 21.65 -5.08 12.47
N PHE A 12 22.41 -6.16 12.29
CA PHE A 12 23.11 -6.43 11.03
C PHE A 12 22.16 -6.93 9.94
N LEU A 13 22.19 -6.31 8.76
CA LEU A 13 21.25 -6.60 7.67
C LEU A 13 21.42 -8.03 7.10
N GLN A 14 22.68 -8.47 6.95
CA GLN A 14 23.07 -9.82 6.51
C GLN A 14 24.14 -10.39 7.45
N GLY A 15 24.51 -11.66 7.26
CA GLY A 15 25.65 -12.26 7.94
C GLY A 15 26.97 -11.54 7.63
N ALA A 16 28.00 -11.81 8.44
CA ALA A 16 29.33 -11.23 8.25
C ALA A 16 29.84 -11.44 6.82
N GLN A 17 30.50 -10.41 6.26
CA GLN A 17 30.97 -10.31 4.87
C GLN A 17 29.86 -10.13 3.82
N ASP A 18 28.73 -10.82 3.94
CA ASP A 18 27.63 -10.70 2.97
C ASP A 18 26.93 -9.34 3.03
N GLY A 19 26.96 -8.68 4.19
CA GLY A 19 26.31 -7.40 4.43
C GLY A 19 27.21 -6.17 4.39
N ARG A 20 28.39 -6.21 3.76
CA ARG A 20 29.30 -5.05 3.73
C ARG A 20 29.03 -4.16 2.54
N SER A 21 29.12 -2.85 2.73
CA SER A 21 28.98 -1.91 1.62
C SER A 21 29.99 -0.77 1.61
N LYS A 22 30.57 -0.54 0.43
CA LYS A 22 31.53 0.54 0.18
C LYS A 22 30.91 1.94 0.03
N ALA A 23 29.59 2.03 -0.04
CA ALA A 23 28.85 3.28 -0.25
C ALA A 23 27.47 3.19 0.42
N ALA A 24 26.73 4.29 0.41
CA ALA A 24 25.33 4.26 0.81
C ALA A 24 24.56 3.17 0.01
N PRO A 25 23.75 2.33 0.69
CA PRO A 25 22.88 1.40 -0.02
C PRO A 25 21.79 2.16 -0.82
N ALA A 26 20.91 1.42 -1.48
CA ALA A 26 19.67 1.92 -2.05
C ALA A 26 18.51 1.09 -1.53
N VAL A 27 17.46 1.75 -1.06
CA VAL A 27 16.33 1.09 -0.39
C VAL A 27 15.02 1.57 -0.97
N ALA A 28 14.09 0.65 -1.25
CA ALA A 28 12.72 0.97 -1.62
C ALA A 28 11.74 -0.08 -1.09
N ALA A 29 10.49 0.33 -0.90
CA ALA A 29 9.39 -0.61 -0.69
C ALA A 29 8.77 -1.00 -2.03
N TYR A 30 8.66 -2.31 -2.28
CA TYR A 30 8.10 -2.88 -3.49
C TYR A 30 7.39 -4.19 -3.17
N ARG A 31 6.13 -4.32 -3.61
CA ARG A 31 5.27 -5.50 -3.37
C ARG A 31 5.28 -5.92 -1.90
N GLY A 32 4.99 -4.98 -0.99
CA GLY A 32 4.88 -5.26 0.45
C GLY A 32 6.19 -5.71 1.13
N ALA A 33 7.34 -5.53 0.47
CA ALA A 33 8.64 -5.92 0.98
C ALA A 33 9.65 -4.78 0.85
N LEU A 34 10.66 -4.75 1.72
CA LEU A 34 11.82 -3.88 1.55
C LEU A 34 12.82 -4.54 0.61
N TRP A 35 13.32 -3.73 -0.31
CA TRP A 35 14.42 -4.06 -1.20
C TRP A 35 15.63 -3.23 -0.78
N CYS A 36 16.78 -3.88 -0.65
CA CYS A 36 18.04 -3.22 -0.39
C CYS A 36 19.04 -3.66 -1.45
N LEU A 37 19.63 -2.71 -2.18
CA LEU A 37 20.72 -2.91 -3.13
C LEU A 37 21.98 -2.24 -2.56
N TRP A 38 23.13 -2.86 -2.68
CA TRP A 38 24.39 -2.28 -2.21
C TRP A 38 25.59 -2.79 -3.01
N PRO A 39 26.59 -1.93 -3.28
CA PRO A 39 27.88 -2.39 -3.76
C PRO A 39 28.70 -2.95 -2.60
N ASP A 40 29.29 -4.13 -2.78
CA ASP A 40 30.30 -4.65 -1.85
C ASP A 40 31.65 -3.93 -2.02
N MET A 41 32.66 -4.41 -1.30
CA MET A 41 34.00 -3.81 -1.29
C MET A 41 34.76 -4.01 -2.62
N ASP A 42 34.27 -4.89 -3.50
CA ASP A 42 34.82 -5.17 -4.83
C ASP A 42 33.87 -4.65 -5.93
N ASP A 43 33.04 -3.67 -5.63
CA ASP A 43 32.11 -3.01 -6.56
C ASP A 43 31.00 -3.91 -7.13
N ASN A 44 30.90 -5.14 -6.66
CA ASN A 44 29.82 -6.03 -7.04
C ASN A 44 28.54 -5.57 -6.34
N ILE A 45 27.50 -5.31 -7.12
CA ILE A 45 26.18 -4.98 -6.57
C ILE A 45 25.45 -6.26 -6.17
N TRP A 46 25.00 -6.28 -4.93
CA TRP A 46 24.14 -7.29 -4.33
C TRP A 46 22.79 -6.68 -3.99
N TYR A 47 21.77 -7.52 -3.96
CA TYR A 47 20.46 -7.10 -3.47
C TYR A 47 19.81 -8.19 -2.65
N ALA A 48 18.98 -7.78 -1.69
CA ALA A 48 18.17 -8.67 -0.89
C ALA A 48 16.78 -8.07 -0.68
N VAL A 49 15.82 -8.97 -0.42
CA VAL A 49 14.41 -8.63 -0.18
C VAL A 49 14.00 -9.21 1.17
N THR A 50 13.17 -8.51 1.93
CA THR A 50 12.61 -9.07 3.19
C THR A 50 11.78 -10.31 2.90
N ALA A 51 12.13 -11.42 3.53
CA ALA A 51 11.45 -12.72 3.37
C ALA A 51 10.44 -12.99 4.49
N GLU A 52 10.69 -12.42 5.67
CA GLU A 52 9.83 -12.46 6.85
C GLU A 52 9.97 -11.13 7.59
N GLU A 53 9.09 -10.87 8.56
CA GLU A 53 9.12 -9.62 9.32
C GLU A 53 10.48 -9.45 10.02
N GLY A 54 11.12 -8.30 9.79
CA GLY A 54 12.40 -7.96 10.41
C GLY A 54 13.62 -8.71 9.88
N ARG A 55 13.53 -9.44 8.75
CA ARG A 55 14.68 -10.16 8.19
C ARG A 55 14.75 -10.14 6.66
N PHE A 56 15.92 -9.79 6.14
CA PHE A 56 16.24 -9.97 4.72
C PHE A 56 16.52 -11.45 4.40
N GLY A 57 16.01 -11.89 3.25
CA GLY A 57 16.34 -13.19 2.68
C GLY A 57 17.77 -13.23 2.14
N LYS A 58 18.09 -14.32 1.43
CA LYS A 58 19.39 -14.50 0.79
C LYS A 58 19.65 -13.41 -0.26
N ARG A 59 20.86 -12.83 -0.24
CA ARG A 59 21.28 -11.88 -1.27
C ARG A 59 21.44 -12.54 -2.64
N ALA A 60 21.16 -11.80 -3.70
CA ALA A 60 21.35 -12.17 -5.10
C ALA A 60 22.26 -11.14 -5.79
N ARG A 61 22.98 -11.60 -6.81
CA ARG A 61 23.89 -10.75 -7.58
C ARG A 61 23.10 -9.92 -8.59
N PHE A 62 23.36 -8.62 -8.64
CA PHE A 62 22.84 -7.73 -9.68
C PHE A 62 23.72 -7.83 -10.94
N PRO A 63 23.19 -7.63 -12.16
CA PRO A 63 23.97 -7.79 -13.40
C PRO A 63 25.25 -6.96 -13.48
N ASP A 64 25.19 -5.69 -13.08
CA ASP A 64 26.30 -4.73 -13.19
C ASP A 64 27.06 -4.48 -11.87
N ARG A 65 28.05 -3.58 -11.96
CA ARG A 65 28.90 -3.06 -10.88
C ARG A 65 28.78 -1.54 -10.85
N GLY A 66 28.88 -0.93 -9.67
CA GLY A 66 28.75 0.52 -9.52
C GLY A 66 27.89 0.96 -8.34
N LEU A 67 27.32 2.16 -8.41
CA LEU A 67 26.46 2.73 -7.37
C LEU A 67 24.98 2.56 -7.75
N PRO A 68 24.20 1.76 -7.01
CA PRO A 68 22.78 1.57 -7.29
C PRO A 68 21.93 2.69 -6.68
N VAL A 69 20.85 3.04 -7.37
CA VAL A 69 19.66 3.71 -6.81
C VAL A 69 18.41 2.97 -7.28
N VAL A 70 17.35 2.96 -6.46
CA VAL A 70 16.16 2.15 -6.71
C VAL A 70 14.89 2.91 -6.36
N ALA A 71 13.84 2.76 -7.17
CA ALA A 71 12.54 3.40 -6.93
C ALA A 71 11.39 2.53 -7.47
N ASN A 72 10.25 2.57 -6.78
CA ASN A 72 9.01 1.92 -7.22
C ASN A 72 8.14 2.93 -7.97
N LEU A 73 8.06 2.78 -9.30
CA LEU A 73 7.16 3.55 -10.14
C LEU A 73 5.88 2.76 -10.38
N GLY A 74 4.80 3.11 -9.68
CA GLY A 74 3.48 2.57 -9.96
C GLY A 74 3.41 1.04 -9.95
N GLY A 75 4.09 0.38 -9.01
CA GLY A 75 4.11 -1.09 -8.92
C GLY A 75 5.12 -1.76 -9.85
N HIS A 76 6.11 -1.02 -10.33
CA HIS A 76 7.26 -1.51 -11.08
C HIS A 76 8.56 -1.03 -10.43
N LEU A 77 9.49 -1.95 -10.14
CA LEU A 77 10.74 -1.62 -9.48
C LEU A 77 11.82 -1.27 -10.50
N HIS A 78 12.33 -0.06 -10.44
CA HIS A 78 13.40 0.42 -11.31
C HIS A 78 14.69 0.58 -10.53
N ALA A 79 15.82 0.29 -11.19
CA ALA A 79 17.13 0.60 -10.68
C ALA A 79 17.95 1.39 -11.71
N VAL A 80 18.66 2.42 -11.28
CA VAL A 80 19.68 3.09 -12.08
C VAL A 80 21.04 2.82 -11.45
N ILE A 81 22.01 2.40 -12.25
CA ILE A 81 23.37 2.09 -11.79
C ILE A 81 24.32 3.12 -12.38
N THR A 82 25.06 3.82 -11.52
CA THR A 82 26.19 4.66 -11.93
C THR A 82 27.43 3.78 -12.04
N LEU A 83 27.94 3.64 -13.26
CA LEU A 83 29.12 2.84 -13.59
C LEU A 83 30.41 3.57 -13.17
N GLU A 84 31.54 2.85 -13.18
CA GLU A 84 32.86 3.42 -12.88
C GLU A 84 33.24 4.58 -13.82
N THR A 85 32.80 4.53 -15.08
CA THR A 85 32.98 5.59 -16.07
C THR A 85 32.20 6.88 -15.73
N GLY A 86 31.27 6.80 -14.77
CA GLY A 86 30.30 7.84 -14.44
C GLY A 86 29.05 7.83 -15.32
N GLU A 87 29.03 7.02 -16.37
CA GLU A 87 27.82 6.76 -17.16
C GLU A 87 26.78 6.03 -16.31
N MET A 88 25.50 6.22 -16.64
CA MET A 88 24.40 5.58 -15.92
C MET A 88 23.62 4.64 -16.83
N VAL A 89 23.15 3.53 -16.27
CA VAL A 89 22.32 2.53 -16.96
C VAL A 89 21.03 2.24 -16.18
N HIS A 90 19.94 1.95 -16.90
CA HIS A 90 18.62 1.77 -16.33
C HIS A 90 18.14 0.32 -16.45
N TYR A 91 17.61 -0.21 -15.35
CA TYR A 91 17.03 -1.53 -15.24
C TYR A 91 15.60 -1.48 -14.71
N LEU A 92 14.81 -2.48 -15.11
CA LEU A 92 13.49 -2.79 -14.56
C LEU A 92 13.53 -4.20 -13.98
N TYR A 93 13.01 -4.38 -12.78
CA TYR A 93 12.80 -5.73 -12.24
C TYR A 93 11.52 -6.32 -12.84
N ASP A 94 11.69 -7.43 -13.56
CA ASP A 94 10.61 -8.28 -14.01
C ASP A 94 10.32 -9.29 -12.89
N ASP A 95 9.14 -9.22 -12.28
CA ASP A 95 8.70 -10.09 -11.18
C ASP A 95 7.81 -11.26 -11.66
N THR A 96 7.89 -11.59 -12.96
CA THR A 96 7.16 -12.71 -13.57
C THR A 96 7.84 -14.07 -13.32
N GLU A 97 7.38 -15.15 -13.97
CA GLU A 97 7.80 -16.55 -13.71
C GLU A 97 9.32 -16.79 -13.66
N LYS A 98 10.12 -15.93 -14.30
CA LYS A 98 11.59 -15.92 -14.19
C LYS A 98 12.06 -14.55 -13.70
N PRO A 99 12.01 -14.29 -12.37
CA PRO A 99 12.28 -12.97 -11.87
C PRO A 99 13.72 -12.53 -12.17
N ALA A 100 13.87 -11.38 -12.82
CA ALA A 100 15.17 -10.90 -13.30
C ALA A 100 15.19 -9.39 -13.50
N TRP A 101 16.40 -8.82 -13.43
CA TRP A 101 16.64 -7.44 -13.83
C TRP A 101 16.78 -7.37 -15.36
N VAL A 102 15.89 -6.62 -16.00
CA VAL A 102 15.84 -6.36 -17.44
C VAL A 102 16.51 -5.03 -17.74
N TYR A 103 17.55 -5.05 -18.56
CA TYR A 103 18.26 -3.85 -19.01
C TYR A 103 17.38 -3.04 -19.97
N LEU A 104 17.17 -1.76 -19.67
CA LEU A 104 16.37 -0.82 -20.48
C LEU A 104 17.22 0.08 -21.37
N GLY A 105 18.52 0.22 -21.09
CA GLY A 105 19.42 1.08 -21.88
C GLY A 105 20.24 2.05 -21.03
N PRO A 106 21.12 2.83 -21.68
CA PRO A 106 21.87 3.89 -21.03
C PRO A 106 20.96 5.10 -20.72
N VAL A 107 21.33 5.85 -19.68
CA VAL A 107 20.81 7.20 -19.42
C VAL A 107 21.69 8.17 -20.20
N THR A 108 21.27 8.50 -21.41
CA THR A 108 22.09 9.28 -22.36
C THR A 108 22.35 10.71 -21.86
N HIS A 109 23.53 11.23 -22.18
CA HIS A 109 23.95 12.62 -21.90
C HIS A 109 24.09 12.99 -20.40
N ALA A 110 24.00 12.02 -19.50
CA ALA A 110 24.13 12.24 -18.06
C ALA A 110 25.34 11.47 -17.49
N ILE A 111 26.27 12.19 -16.87
CA ILE A 111 27.47 11.62 -16.25
C ILE A 111 27.57 12.10 -14.80
N THR A 112 27.79 11.19 -13.86
CA THR A 112 28.05 11.54 -12.46
C THR A 112 29.01 10.56 -11.80
N HIS A 113 29.82 11.04 -10.87
CA HIS A 113 30.73 10.21 -10.07
C HIS A 113 30.27 10.11 -8.60
N SER A 114 29.02 10.51 -8.33
CA SER A 114 28.38 10.45 -7.02
C SER A 114 27.10 9.64 -7.10
N SER A 115 26.56 9.21 -5.96
CA SER A 115 25.25 8.54 -5.95
C SER A 115 24.15 9.54 -6.31
N PRO A 116 23.35 9.29 -7.36
CA PRO A 116 22.22 10.15 -7.69
C PRO A 116 21.05 9.93 -6.71
N CYS A 117 19.96 10.67 -6.93
CA CYS A 117 18.65 10.42 -6.35
C CYS A 117 17.70 9.92 -7.44
N LEU A 118 17.04 8.79 -7.21
CA LEU A 118 15.98 8.29 -8.06
C LEU A 118 14.68 8.22 -7.25
N LEU A 119 13.61 8.79 -7.77
CA LEU A 119 12.31 8.78 -7.10
C LEU A 119 11.16 8.72 -8.12
N ALA A 120 10.00 8.24 -7.70
CA ALA A 120 8.79 8.25 -8.51
C ALA A 120 7.87 9.41 -8.09
N PHE A 121 7.33 10.13 -9.07
CA PHE A 121 6.33 11.17 -8.84
C PHE A 121 5.41 11.29 -10.06
N ARG A 122 4.08 11.18 -9.86
CA ARG A 122 3.05 11.36 -10.90
C ARG A 122 3.33 10.58 -12.21
N ASP A 123 3.51 9.27 -12.07
CA ASP A 123 3.78 8.31 -13.16
C ASP A 123 5.07 8.57 -13.97
N GLN A 124 6.02 9.31 -13.37
CA GLN A 124 7.36 9.52 -13.92
C GLN A 124 8.42 9.17 -12.89
N LEU A 125 9.60 8.77 -13.36
CA LEU A 125 10.80 8.75 -12.52
C LEU A 125 11.57 10.06 -12.71
N PHE A 126 12.03 10.61 -11.61
CA PHE A 126 12.98 11.72 -11.59
C PHE A 126 14.33 11.17 -11.15
N LEU A 127 15.35 11.42 -11.98
CA LEU A 127 16.75 11.15 -11.65
C LEU A 127 17.44 12.50 -11.47
N VAL A 128 17.88 12.78 -10.25
CA VAL A 128 18.60 14.01 -9.90
C VAL A 128 20.03 13.67 -9.56
N PHE A 129 20.98 14.39 -10.15
CA PHE A 129 22.40 14.05 -10.07
C PHE A 129 23.28 15.30 -10.15
N ILE A 130 24.52 15.16 -9.69
CA ILE A 130 25.52 16.22 -9.74
C ILE A 130 26.47 15.94 -10.90
N GLN A 131 26.67 16.92 -11.77
CA GLN A 131 27.63 16.90 -12.86
C GLN A 131 28.34 18.26 -12.91
N ASP A 132 29.68 18.27 -12.93
CA ASP A 132 30.49 19.49 -12.95
C ASP A 132 30.11 20.50 -11.84
N SER A 133 29.86 20.00 -10.63
CA SER A 133 29.38 20.76 -9.47
C SER A 133 28.03 21.47 -9.67
N ARG A 134 27.25 21.10 -10.68
CA ARG A 134 25.89 21.60 -10.93
C ARG A 134 24.88 20.50 -10.71
N LEU A 135 23.68 20.89 -10.26
CA LEU A 135 22.58 19.97 -10.03
C LEU A 135 21.73 19.84 -11.30
N TYR A 136 21.61 18.61 -11.81
CA TYR A 136 20.82 18.27 -13.00
C TYR A 136 19.67 17.34 -12.63
N TYR A 137 18.63 17.32 -13.46
CA TYR A 137 17.59 16.31 -13.41
C TYR A 137 17.21 15.80 -14.80
N LEU A 138 16.73 14.56 -14.82
CA LEU A 138 16.11 13.90 -15.97
C LEU A 138 14.77 13.32 -15.55
N MET A 139 13.86 13.19 -16.51
CA MET A 139 12.56 12.56 -16.32
C MET A 139 12.45 11.35 -17.23
N TRP A 140 12.18 10.18 -16.66
CA TRP A 140 11.82 8.99 -17.44
C TRP A 140 10.30 8.92 -17.53
N THR A 141 9.80 8.77 -18.75
CA THR A 141 8.37 8.56 -19.01
C THR A 141 8.19 7.25 -19.76
N GLY A 142 7.31 6.39 -19.24
CA GLY A 142 6.94 5.15 -19.92
C GLY A 142 6.07 5.42 -21.14
N SER A 143 6.28 4.68 -22.23
CA SER A 143 5.38 4.68 -23.39
C SER A 143 4.27 3.65 -23.16
N ALA A 144 3.03 4.13 -23.01
CA ALA A 144 1.86 3.27 -22.91
C ALA A 144 1.43 2.75 -24.29
N THR A 145 2.17 1.80 -24.87
CA THR A 145 1.65 1.06 -26.03
C THR A 145 0.62 0.03 -25.55
N HIS A 146 -0.62 0.18 -26.03
CA HIS A 146 -1.80 -0.63 -25.70
C HIS A 146 -1.75 -2.10 -26.18
N SER A 147 -0.57 -2.68 -26.43
CA SER A 147 -0.47 -4.07 -26.91
C SER A 147 -0.34 -5.05 -25.75
N GLY A 148 -1.36 -5.88 -25.55
CA GLY A 148 -1.45 -6.95 -24.56
C GLY A 148 -0.48 -8.13 -24.78
N SER A 149 0.80 -7.87 -25.00
CA SER A 149 1.86 -8.87 -24.95
C SER A 149 3.01 -8.39 -24.07
N HIS A 150 3.69 -9.33 -23.42
CA HIS A 150 4.76 -9.16 -22.41
C HIS A 150 6.05 -8.47 -22.91
N SER A 151 5.95 -7.35 -23.64
CA SER A 151 7.09 -6.66 -24.22
C SER A 151 7.17 -5.21 -23.71
N MET A 152 7.84 -5.07 -22.57
CA MET A 152 8.62 -3.91 -22.17
C MET A 152 7.84 -2.63 -21.87
N LEU A 153 7.84 -2.19 -20.60
CA LEU A 153 7.82 -0.76 -20.27
C LEU A 153 9.03 -0.10 -20.95
N ARG A 154 8.88 0.23 -22.23
CA ARG A 154 9.84 1.08 -22.95
C ARG A 154 9.52 2.50 -22.58
N GLY A 155 10.54 3.24 -22.19
CA GLY A 155 10.42 4.66 -21.93
C GLY A 155 11.70 5.35 -22.39
N SER A 156 11.68 6.66 -22.29
CA SER A 156 12.83 7.49 -22.64
C SER A 156 13.09 8.46 -21.50
N TRP A 157 14.37 8.68 -21.23
CA TRP A 157 14.82 9.80 -20.44
C TRP A 157 14.70 11.08 -21.27
N SER A 158 14.30 12.18 -20.62
CA SER A 158 14.44 13.52 -21.19
C SER A 158 15.92 13.90 -21.35
N GLU A 159 16.20 15.02 -22.01
CA GLU A 159 17.54 15.61 -21.97
C GLU A 159 17.88 16.10 -20.54
N PRO A 160 19.15 16.00 -20.12
CA PRO A 160 19.61 16.55 -18.85
C PRO A 160 19.34 18.05 -18.78
N THR A 161 18.60 18.47 -17.76
CA THR A 161 18.28 19.88 -17.53
C THR A 161 18.90 20.32 -16.22
N ILE A 162 19.56 21.49 -16.21
CA ILE A 162 20.04 22.12 -14.98
C ILE A 162 18.82 22.39 -14.11
N LEU A 163 18.81 21.84 -12.89
CA LEU A 163 17.70 21.99 -11.95
C LEU A 163 17.45 23.46 -11.66
N ARG A 164 18.53 24.21 -11.40
CA ARG A 164 18.52 25.67 -11.26
C ARG A 164 19.93 26.23 -11.48
N ASP A 165 20.01 27.40 -12.11
CA ASP A 165 21.25 28.19 -12.20
C ASP A 165 21.23 29.28 -11.13
N ASP A 166 21.61 28.91 -9.91
CA ASP A 166 21.64 29.78 -8.73
C ASP A 166 23.05 30.13 -8.26
N GLY A 167 24.08 29.72 -9.02
CA GLY A 167 25.48 30.04 -8.77
C GLY A 167 26.15 29.23 -7.65
N TYR A 168 25.45 28.27 -7.03
CA TYR A 168 26.03 27.40 -6.00
C TYR A 168 26.72 26.17 -6.61
N PRO A 169 27.91 25.78 -6.12
CA PRO A 169 28.49 24.48 -6.43
C PRO A 169 27.87 23.40 -5.54
N TYR A 170 27.53 22.23 -6.07
CA TYR A 170 26.89 21.14 -5.32
C TYR A 170 27.82 19.96 -5.05
N THR A 171 27.59 19.26 -3.95
CA THR A 171 28.32 18.03 -3.56
C THR A 171 27.43 17.03 -2.81
N GLY A 172 27.95 15.81 -2.62
CA GLY A 172 27.28 14.73 -1.89
C GLY A 172 26.19 14.03 -2.70
N LYS A 173 25.24 13.42 -1.99
CA LYS A 173 24.09 12.70 -2.56
C LYS A 173 22.83 13.57 -2.48
N PRO A 174 22.18 13.91 -3.60
CA PRO A 174 20.86 14.53 -3.58
C PRO A 174 19.83 13.62 -2.89
N ALA A 175 18.83 14.21 -2.25
CA ALA A 175 17.76 13.49 -1.58
C ALA A 175 16.40 14.01 -2.03
N GLY A 176 15.48 13.12 -2.37
CA GLY A 176 14.17 13.47 -2.90
C GLY A 176 13.04 12.89 -2.06
N PHE A 177 11.96 13.65 -1.92
CA PHE A 177 10.76 13.24 -1.19
C PHE A 177 9.53 13.98 -1.72
N VAL A 178 8.35 13.43 -1.45
CA VAL A 178 7.06 14.06 -1.78
C VAL A 178 6.44 14.64 -0.51
N LEU A 179 6.03 15.90 -0.54
CA LEU A 179 5.40 16.55 0.60
C LEU A 179 4.34 17.52 0.08
N ASP A 180 3.15 17.45 0.67
CA ASP A 180 1.97 18.23 0.26
C ASP A 180 1.69 18.13 -1.25
N GLY A 181 1.78 16.91 -1.79
CA GLY A 181 1.52 16.61 -3.20
C GLY A 181 2.53 17.21 -4.19
N ALA A 182 3.66 17.72 -3.70
CA ALA A 182 4.75 18.27 -4.51
C ALA A 182 6.03 17.48 -4.29
N LEU A 183 6.83 17.38 -5.36
CA LEU A 183 8.16 16.80 -5.30
C LEU A 183 9.15 17.84 -4.76
N HIS A 184 9.96 17.44 -3.78
CA HIS A 184 11.07 18.21 -3.23
C HIS A 184 12.39 17.48 -3.38
N VAL A 185 13.47 18.24 -3.56
CA VAL A 185 14.85 17.77 -3.64
C VAL A 185 15.72 18.60 -2.72
N LEU A 186 16.61 17.95 -1.99
CA LEU A 186 17.65 18.57 -1.18
C LEU A 186 19.03 18.20 -1.72
N CYS A 187 19.96 19.15 -1.69
CA CYS A 187 21.36 18.89 -2.05
C CYS A 187 22.31 19.79 -1.26
N GLY A 188 23.50 19.26 -0.94
CA GLY A 188 24.54 19.99 -0.20
C GLY A 188 25.32 20.93 -1.11
N VAL A 189 25.69 22.10 -0.59
CA VAL A 189 26.58 23.05 -1.24
C VAL A 189 28.04 22.66 -0.97
N SER A 190 28.86 22.74 -2.01
CA SER A 190 30.30 22.46 -1.99
C SER A 190 31.10 23.70 -1.59
N ASP A 191 30.78 24.28 -0.43
CA ASP A 191 31.50 25.39 0.16
C ASP A 191 31.71 25.18 1.68
N ASP A 192 32.40 26.14 2.32
CA ASP A 192 32.70 26.10 3.76
C ASP A 192 31.44 26.26 4.63
N SER A 193 30.29 26.62 4.05
CA SER A 193 29.03 26.75 4.80
C SER A 193 28.43 25.39 5.12
N HIS A 194 28.75 24.36 4.32
CA HIS A 194 28.14 23.04 4.35
C HIS A 194 26.59 23.08 4.43
N GLN A 195 25.99 24.10 3.83
CA GLN A 195 24.55 24.28 3.80
C GLN A 195 23.91 23.23 2.88
N THR A 196 22.71 22.79 3.23
CA THR A 196 21.83 22.04 2.32
C THR A 196 20.76 22.98 1.77
N LEU A 197 20.61 23.02 0.45
CA LEU A 197 19.58 23.78 -0.25
C LEU A 197 18.43 22.86 -0.64
N GLY A 198 17.22 23.41 -0.68
CA GLY A 198 16.00 22.70 -1.03
C GLY A 198 15.29 23.31 -2.22
N TYR A 199 14.71 22.46 -3.06
CA TYR A 199 13.98 22.84 -4.27
C TYR A 199 12.65 22.10 -4.34
N ARG A 200 11.60 22.82 -4.73
CA ARG A 200 10.26 22.29 -4.97
C ARG A 200 9.98 22.30 -6.46
N TYR A 201 9.55 21.17 -6.99
CA TYR A 201 9.12 21.01 -8.37
C TYR A 201 7.66 21.45 -8.53
N ASP A 202 7.43 22.40 -9.44
CA ASP A 202 6.10 22.73 -9.93
C ASP A 202 5.83 21.89 -11.18
N HIS A 203 4.87 20.99 -11.05
CA HIS A 203 4.49 20.08 -12.14
C HIS A 203 3.81 20.81 -13.31
N ASN A 204 3.11 21.92 -13.07
CA ASN A 204 2.35 22.61 -14.10
C ASN A 204 3.28 23.41 -15.02
N SER A 205 4.28 24.08 -14.45
CA SER A 205 5.30 24.80 -15.22
C SER A 205 6.50 23.95 -15.57
N SER A 206 6.63 22.74 -15.00
CA SER A 206 7.81 21.88 -15.11
C SER A 206 9.11 22.58 -14.68
N THR A 207 9.04 23.40 -13.62
CA THR A 207 10.16 24.20 -13.12
C THR A 207 10.45 23.93 -11.64
N TRP A 208 11.67 24.24 -11.22
CA TRP A 208 12.10 24.16 -9.82
C TRP A 208 12.18 25.55 -9.19
N SER A 209 11.60 25.65 -7.99
CA SER A 209 11.63 26.86 -7.16
C SER A 209 12.38 26.57 -5.85
N PRO A 210 13.10 27.55 -5.27
CA PRO A 210 13.70 27.38 -3.95
C PRO A 210 12.63 27.07 -2.91
N SER A 211 12.94 26.16 -2.01
CA SER A 211 12.07 25.71 -0.94
C SER A 211 12.78 26.01 0.39
N GLU A 212 12.34 27.06 1.08
CA GLU A 212 12.93 27.46 2.36
C GLU A 212 12.45 26.55 3.51
N GLY A 213 13.30 26.34 4.51
CA GLY A 213 12.94 25.64 5.74
C GLY A 213 13.08 24.12 5.70
N PHE A 214 13.41 23.49 4.57
CA PHE A 214 13.46 22.01 4.47
C PHE A 214 14.80 21.37 4.83
N SER A 215 15.89 22.12 4.88
CA SER A 215 17.20 21.56 5.24
C SER A 215 17.50 21.60 6.74
N GLY A 216 16.69 22.31 7.54
CA GLY A 216 17.00 22.56 8.96
C GLY A 216 18.40 23.18 9.20
N GLY A 217 19.06 23.69 8.15
CA GLY A 217 20.44 24.16 8.19
C GLY A 217 21.50 23.08 8.38
N ARG A 218 21.20 21.78 8.17
CA ARG A 218 22.11 20.69 8.56
C ARG A 218 22.08 19.52 7.58
N ALA A 219 23.20 19.32 6.88
CA ALA A 219 23.74 18.00 6.54
C ALA A 219 25.06 18.18 5.77
N VAL A 220 26.18 17.91 6.46
CA VAL A 220 27.49 17.80 5.82
C VAL A 220 27.63 16.37 5.31
N GLY A 221 27.61 16.15 3.99
CA GLY A 221 27.92 14.85 3.38
C GLY A 221 26.78 14.08 2.70
N GLY A 222 25.56 14.64 2.62
CA GLY A 222 24.41 14.05 1.93
C GLY A 222 23.29 13.59 2.87
N VAL A 223 22.10 13.34 2.31
CA VAL A 223 20.86 13.07 3.06
C VAL A 223 20.14 11.86 2.45
N GLY A 224 19.47 11.05 3.27
CA GLY A 224 18.42 10.14 2.82
C GLY A 224 17.04 10.71 3.13
N ALA A 225 16.08 10.55 2.24
CA ALA A 225 14.74 11.10 2.44
C ALA A 225 13.64 10.10 2.06
N THR A 226 12.49 10.20 2.73
CA THR A 226 11.28 9.47 2.37
C THR A 226 10.04 10.21 2.87
N SER A 227 8.86 9.77 2.45
CA SER A 227 7.57 10.42 2.71
C SER A 227 6.54 9.44 3.23
N PHE A 228 5.66 9.92 4.11
CA PHE A 228 4.49 9.19 4.56
C PHE A 228 3.34 10.17 4.84
N GLY A 229 2.33 10.16 3.99
CA GLY A 229 1.21 11.10 4.05
C GLY A 229 1.67 12.54 3.89
N ASP A 230 1.45 13.33 4.95
CA ASP A 230 1.84 14.74 5.05
C ASP A 230 3.18 14.94 5.78
N GLN A 231 3.92 13.86 5.97
CA GLN A 231 5.19 13.87 6.67
C GLN A 231 6.32 13.55 5.71
N ALA A 232 7.47 14.21 5.95
CA ALA A 232 8.73 13.88 5.32
C ALA A 232 9.75 13.50 6.40
N TYR A 233 10.68 12.62 6.06
CA TYR A 233 11.71 12.14 6.98
C TYR A 233 13.06 12.33 6.32
N LEU A 234 14.00 12.92 7.06
CA LEU A 234 15.39 13.10 6.61
C LEU A 234 16.32 12.34 7.53
N GLY A 235 17.15 11.50 6.95
CA GLY A 235 18.25 10.81 7.61
C GLY A 235 19.56 11.46 7.22
N PHE A 236 20.38 11.82 8.22
CA PHE A 236 21.62 12.55 7.99
C PHE A 236 22.66 12.20 9.05
N LEU A 237 23.90 12.61 8.77
CA LEU A 237 25.04 12.45 9.65
C LEU A 237 25.36 13.77 10.35
N GLU A 238 25.68 13.70 11.64
CA GLU A 238 26.16 14.84 12.41
C GLU A 238 27.29 14.43 13.36
N ASN A 239 28.26 15.32 13.58
CA ASN A 239 29.38 15.06 14.49
C ASN A 239 28.87 14.75 15.91
N SER A 240 29.10 13.52 16.37
CA SER A 240 28.76 13.13 17.73
C SER A 240 29.67 13.89 18.70
N ARG A 241 29.09 14.53 19.72
CA ARG A 241 29.83 15.35 20.70
C ARG A 241 31.00 14.57 21.31
N GLY A 242 32.22 14.83 20.85
CA GLY A 242 33.47 14.48 21.54
C GLY A 242 34.46 13.53 20.85
N ASN A 243 34.05 12.73 19.85
CA ASN A 243 34.91 11.64 19.32
C ASN A 243 35.21 11.69 17.81
N GLY A 244 34.72 12.68 17.07
CA GLY A 244 34.96 12.77 15.61
C GLY A 244 34.12 11.81 14.75
N ASN A 245 33.46 10.80 15.34
CA ASN A 245 32.53 9.93 14.62
C ASN A 245 31.23 10.65 14.24
N GLN A 246 30.74 10.37 13.04
CA GLN A 246 29.49 10.89 12.50
C GLN A 246 28.31 10.04 12.97
N GLY A 247 27.51 10.56 13.89
CA GLY A 247 26.31 9.89 14.41
C GLY A 247 25.17 9.93 13.40
N VAL A 248 24.33 8.89 13.39
CA VAL A 248 23.16 8.78 12.52
C VAL A 248 21.95 9.40 13.20
N TYR A 249 21.34 10.38 12.54
CA TYR A 249 20.14 11.07 13.01
C TYR A 249 19.02 11.02 11.99
N VAL A 250 17.79 11.10 12.50
CA VAL A 250 16.59 11.30 11.68
C VAL A 250 15.79 12.47 12.22
N ALA A 251 15.34 13.37 11.35
CA ALA A 251 14.35 14.39 11.66
C ALA A 251 13.08 14.14 10.84
N ALA A 252 11.93 14.44 11.43
CA ALA A 252 10.63 14.37 10.77
C ALA A 252 10.08 15.78 10.56
N PHE A 253 9.56 16.07 9.36
CA PHE A 253 8.70 17.21 9.11
C PHE A 253 7.26 16.78 9.38
N ALA A 254 6.62 17.41 10.36
CA ALA A 254 5.25 17.14 10.75
C ALA A 254 4.63 18.42 11.31
N ASP A 255 3.32 18.61 11.10
CA ASP A 255 2.59 19.80 11.56
C ASP A 255 3.21 21.12 11.09
N GLY A 256 3.70 21.13 9.84
CA GLY A 256 4.31 22.30 9.20
C GLY A 256 5.71 22.67 9.71
N ASN A 257 6.34 21.85 10.56
CA ASN A 257 7.65 22.15 11.15
C ASN A 257 8.55 20.91 11.24
N TRP A 258 9.88 21.13 11.29
CA TRP A 258 10.83 20.07 11.64
C TRP A 258 10.79 19.79 13.13
N GLN A 259 10.56 18.52 13.45
CA GLN A 259 10.67 18.01 14.81
C GLN A 259 12.15 17.87 15.21
N PRO A 260 12.45 17.90 16.52
CA PRO A 260 13.82 17.65 17.00
C PRO A 260 14.37 16.33 16.46
N GLN A 261 15.62 16.34 16.02
CA GLN A 261 16.28 15.16 15.50
C GLN A 261 16.42 14.04 16.55
N GLU A 262 16.31 12.81 16.10
CA GLU A 262 16.41 11.60 16.91
C GLU A 262 17.66 10.81 16.52
N ALA A 263 18.47 10.41 17.50
CA ALA A 263 19.61 9.53 17.24
C ALA A 263 19.13 8.10 16.94
N VAL A 264 19.60 7.52 15.82
CA VAL A 264 19.27 6.14 15.42
C VAL A 264 20.12 5.17 16.21
N ALA A 265 19.58 4.71 17.35
CA ALA A 265 20.23 3.76 18.26
C ALA A 265 21.66 4.14 18.68
N ARG A 266 22.01 5.45 18.64
CA ARG A 266 23.36 5.99 18.90
C ARG A 266 24.46 5.32 18.07
N ARG A 267 24.13 4.94 16.84
CA ARG A 267 25.07 4.40 15.87
C ARG A 267 25.75 5.51 15.06
N SER A 268 26.87 5.15 14.46
CA SER A 268 27.59 5.96 13.49
C SER A 268 27.62 5.25 12.14
N ALA A 269 27.83 6.01 11.07
CA ALA A 269 27.83 5.50 9.71
C ALA A 269 28.88 6.20 8.86
N ALA A 270 29.39 5.48 7.85
CA ALA A 270 30.34 6.03 6.89
C ALA A 270 29.65 6.87 5.80
N ASP A 271 28.40 6.54 5.45
CA ASP A 271 27.62 7.21 4.42
C ASP A 271 26.22 7.63 4.92
N PRO A 272 25.56 8.59 4.26
CA PRO A 272 24.20 9.00 4.61
C PRO A 272 23.22 7.82 4.66
N PRO A 273 22.43 7.68 5.74
CA PRO A 273 21.47 6.60 5.88
C PRO A 273 20.38 6.69 4.82
N GLN A 274 19.85 5.54 4.42
CA GLN A 274 18.73 5.46 3.48
C GLN A 274 17.45 5.09 4.20
N LEU A 275 16.36 5.72 3.77
CA LEU A 275 15.06 5.64 4.43
C LEU A 275 14.00 5.04 3.50
N ALA A 276 13.12 4.23 4.07
CA ALA A 276 11.92 3.74 3.39
C ALA A 276 10.78 3.52 4.40
N ILE A 277 9.54 3.68 3.94
CA ILE A 277 8.35 3.39 4.72
C ILE A 277 7.77 2.05 4.29
N LEU A 278 7.45 1.20 5.26
CA LEU A 278 6.68 -0.02 5.04
C LEU A 278 5.91 -0.38 6.32
N ASN A 279 4.65 -0.82 6.17
CA ASN A 279 3.79 -1.29 7.27
C ASN A 279 3.75 -0.33 8.49
N GLY A 280 3.63 0.98 8.24
CA GLY A 280 3.55 1.99 9.29
C GLY A 280 4.86 2.23 10.05
N ARG A 281 6.00 1.86 9.47
CA ARG A 281 7.33 2.03 10.06
C ARG A 281 8.28 2.73 9.12
N LEU A 282 9.11 3.59 9.70
CA LEU A 282 10.28 4.17 9.06
C LEU A 282 11.46 3.22 9.26
N HIS A 283 11.98 2.69 8.15
CA HIS A 283 13.17 1.85 8.10
C HIS A 283 14.37 2.71 7.72
N CYS A 284 15.47 2.56 8.46
CA CYS A 284 16.73 3.26 8.29
C CYS A 284 17.84 2.23 8.11
N ILE A 285 18.50 2.25 6.94
CA ILE A 285 19.58 1.32 6.58
C ILE A 285 20.82 2.11 6.21
N PHE A 286 21.96 1.74 6.78
CA PHE A 286 23.25 2.41 6.57
C PHE A 286 24.40 1.44 6.82
N ASN A 287 25.56 1.71 6.24
CA ASN A 287 26.80 1.01 6.57
C ASN A 287 27.47 1.68 7.79
N ASP A 288 28.03 0.87 8.69
CA ASP A 288 28.77 1.40 9.83
C ASP A 288 30.05 2.14 9.40
N ASP A 289 30.62 2.91 10.34
CA ASP A 289 31.83 3.71 10.15
C ASP A 289 33.13 2.95 10.48
N THR A 290 33.05 1.63 10.61
CA THR A 290 34.22 0.79 10.88
C THR A 290 34.91 0.35 9.59
N GLU A 291 36.07 -0.30 9.68
CA GLU A 291 36.74 -0.88 8.52
C GLU A 291 35.89 -1.93 7.79
N THR A 292 34.93 -2.58 8.48
CA THR A 292 34.09 -3.60 7.86
C THR A 292 32.94 -3.01 7.06
N ARG A 293 32.45 -1.82 7.41
CA ARG A 293 31.31 -1.14 6.77
C ARG A 293 30.09 -2.05 6.67
N ASP A 294 29.80 -2.77 7.75
CA ASP A 294 28.68 -3.70 7.80
C ASP A 294 27.35 -2.91 7.75
N LEU A 295 26.39 -3.38 6.96
CA LEU A 295 25.07 -2.80 6.83
C LEU A 295 24.26 -3.06 8.09
N LEU A 296 23.72 -2.00 8.65
CA LEU A 296 22.87 -1.98 9.80
C LEU A 296 21.45 -1.56 9.42
N TRP A 297 20.45 -2.14 10.06
CA TRP A 297 19.04 -1.88 9.82
C TRP A 297 18.28 -1.65 11.14
N TYR A 298 17.67 -0.47 11.24
CA TYR A 298 16.80 -0.09 12.35
C TYR A 298 15.47 0.40 11.82
N SER A 299 14.41 0.29 12.61
CA SER A 299 13.14 0.95 12.30
C SER A 299 12.44 1.50 13.53
N ARG A 300 11.57 2.49 13.33
CA ARG A 300 10.62 2.96 14.35
C ARG A 300 9.22 3.12 13.75
N PRO A 301 8.16 3.02 14.57
CA PRO A 301 6.81 3.38 14.12
C PRO A 301 6.73 4.84 13.66
N VAL A 302 5.90 5.08 12.64
CA VAL A 302 5.46 6.42 12.21
C VAL A 302 3.98 6.68 12.51
N VAL A 303 3.28 5.64 13.01
CA VAL A 303 1.92 5.69 13.54
C VAL A 303 1.92 5.22 15.00
N SER A 304 0.87 5.59 15.76
CA SER A 304 0.75 5.30 17.20
C SER A 304 0.29 3.88 17.53
N TYR A 305 -0.17 3.12 16.53
CA TYR A 305 -0.63 1.74 16.61
C TYR A 305 0.21 0.85 15.68
N SER A 306 0.03 -0.48 15.76
CA SER A 306 0.66 -1.41 14.83
C SER A 306 -0.33 -1.81 13.72
N PRO A 307 -0.06 -1.54 12.43
CA PRO A 307 -1.00 -1.92 11.36
C PRO A 307 -1.27 -3.43 11.26
N SER A 308 -0.33 -4.28 11.67
CA SER A 308 -0.52 -5.74 11.68
C SER A 308 -1.38 -6.24 12.83
N SER A 309 -1.67 -5.41 13.83
CA SER A 309 -2.41 -5.81 15.05
C SER A 309 -3.27 -4.67 15.63
N TRP A 310 -3.82 -3.81 14.77
CA TRP A 310 -4.50 -2.58 15.21
C TRP A 310 -5.81 -2.87 15.95
N MET A 311 -6.47 -3.99 15.67
CA MET A 311 -7.71 -4.34 16.38
C MET A 311 -7.44 -4.75 17.83
N LYS A 312 -6.19 -5.09 18.20
CA LYS A 312 -5.80 -5.47 19.57
C LYS A 312 -6.22 -4.45 20.62
N ASP A 313 -6.11 -3.15 20.32
CA ASP A 313 -6.34 -2.07 21.28
C ASP A 313 -7.81 -1.62 21.33
N ILE A 314 -8.70 -2.26 20.55
CA ILE A 314 -10.13 -2.01 20.54
C ILE A 314 -10.83 -2.90 21.58
N PRO A 315 -11.83 -2.42 22.34
CA PRO A 315 -12.56 -3.24 23.30
C PRO A 315 -13.23 -4.48 22.69
N HIS A 316 -13.32 -5.57 23.46
CA HIS A 316 -13.92 -6.83 23.01
C HIS A 316 -15.42 -6.72 22.71
N ASP A 317 -16.13 -5.84 23.40
CA ASP A 317 -17.56 -5.58 23.25
C ASP A 317 -17.91 -4.67 22.08
N ALA A 318 -16.92 -4.06 21.41
CA ALA A 318 -17.15 -3.25 20.22
C ALA A 318 -17.75 -4.12 19.10
N LEU A 319 -18.86 -3.68 18.52
CA LEU A 319 -19.44 -4.33 17.34
C LEU A 319 -18.56 -4.09 16.12
N ILE A 320 -18.40 -5.12 15.28
CA ILE A 320 -17.62 -4.98 14.04
C ILE A 320 -18.23 -3.93 13.11
N SER A 321 -19.56 -3.78 13.09
CA SER A 321 -20.24 -2.76 12.29
C SER A 321 -19.93 -1.32 12.73
N HIS A 322 -19.41 -1.12 13.96
CA HIS A 322 -19.03 0.19 14.48
C HIS A 322 -17.61 0.61 14.10
N LEU A 323 -16.83 -0.29 13.50
CA LEU A 323 -15.43 -0.03 13.16
C LEU A 323 -15.31 0.60 11.77
N THR A 324 -14.26 1.39 11.61
CA THR A 324 -13.73 1.76 10.29
C THR A 324 -12.73 0.71 9.85
N ILE A 325 -13.06 -0.04 8.79
CA ILE A 325 -12.28 -1.21 8.35
C ILE A 325 -11.76 -0.97 6.93
N PRO A 326 -10.42 -0.85 6.74
CA PRO A 326 -9.84 -0.89 5.41
C PRO A 326 -10.05 -2.25 4.77
N GLY A 327 -10.56 -2.25 3.53
CA GLY A 327 -10.77 -3.44 2.72
C GLY A 327 -10.16 -3.32 1.34
N THR A 328 -10.01 -4.44 0.64
CA THR A 328 -9.57 -4.43 -0.77
C THR A 328 -10.65 -4.99 -1.68
N HIS A 329 -10.89 -4.30 -2.80
CA HIS A 329 -11.78 -4.77 -3.84
C HIS A 329 -11.07 -5.80 -4.73
N ASP A 330 -11.77 -6.89 -5.05
CA ASP A 330 -11.22 -8.05 -5.76
C ASP A 330 -9.83 -8.42 -5.24
N SER A 331 -9.73 -8.76 -3.95
CA SER A 331 -8.50 -8.78 -3.16
C SER A 331 -7.37 -9.64 -3.72
N VAL A 332 -7.69 -10.57 -4.62
CA VAL A 332 -6.76 -11.53 -5.22
C VAL A 332 -6.59 -11.33 -6.74
N ALA A 333 -7.22 -10.32 -7.34
CA ALA A 333 -7.08 -10.00 -8.76
C ALA A 333 -5.75 -9.28 -9.03
N ARG A 334 -4.67 -10.07 -9.03
CA ARG A 334 -3.28 -9.65 -9.27
C ARG A 334 -2.73 -10.05 -10.63
N GLY A 335 -3.58 -10.64 -11.48
CA GLY A 335 -3.22 -11.07 -12.83
C GLY A 335 -2.68 -9.93 -13.69
N ARG A 336 -2.20 -10.28 -14.89
CA ARG A 336 -1.45 -9.34 -15.74
C ARG A 336 -2.32 -8.56 -16.72
N ILE A 337 -3.64 -8.77 -16.71
CA ILE A 337 -4.57 -8.04 -17.56
C ILE A 337 -4.88 -6.69 -16.90
N PRO A 338 -4.45 -5.55 -17.48
CA PRO A 338 -4.49 -4.25 -16.78
C PRO A 338 -5.87 -3.79 -16.31
N PHE A 339 -6.94 -4.11 -17.07
CA PHE A 339 -8.32 -3.77 -16.72
C PHE A 339 -8.99 -4.77 -15.75
N VAL A 340 -8.35 -5.92 -15.48
CA VAL A 340 -8.80 -6.92 -14.50
C VAL A 340 -8.02 -6.79 -13.20
N ARG A 341 -6.78 -6.31 -13.24
CA ARG A 341 -5.97 -6.19 -12.03
C ARG A 341 -6.46 -5.05 -11.13
N THR A 342 -6.66 -5.35 -9.86
CA THR A 342 -7.04 -4.37 -8.81
C THR A 342 -6.01 -4.30 -7.69
N GLN A 343 -5.16 -5.32 -7.55
CA GLN A 343 -4.16 -5.43 -6.49
C GLN A 343 -2.79 -5.82 -7.03
N TYR A 344 -1.71 -5.30 -6.44
CA TYR A 344 -0.37 -5.86 -6.62
C TYR A 344 0.07 -6.76 -5.47
N LEU A 345 -0.47 -6.55 -4.27
CA LEU A 345 -0.10 -7.23 -3.04
C LEU A 345 -0.79 -8.58 -2.87
N THR A 346 -0.11 -9.60 -2.35
CA THR A 346 -0.73 -10.85 -1.88
C THR A 346 -1.53 -10.63 -0.61
N ILE A 347 -2.34 -11.61 -0.17
CA ILE A 347 -3.06 -11.51 1.10
C ILE A 347 -2.08 -11.41 2.29
N THR A 348 -0.99 -12.19 2.24
CA THR A 348 0.12 -12.12 3.21
C THR A 348 0.73 -10.72 3.31
N GLN A 349 0.63 -9.90 2.26
CA GLN A 349 1.13 -8.52 2.25
C GLN A 349 0.06 -7.49 2.62
N GLN A 350 -1.20 -7.72 2.21
CA GLN A 350 -2.31 -6.82 2.51
C GLN A 350 -2.64 -6.80 4.01
N LEU A 351 -2.65 -7.97 4.67
CA LEU A 351 -3.06 -8.06 6.08
C LEU A 351 -2.08 -7.31 7.03
N PRO A 352 -0.74 -7.46 6.95
CA PRO A 352 0.18 -6.69 7.80
C PRO A 352 0.14 -5.17 7.57
N MET A 353 -0.29 -4.71 6.40
CA MET A 353 -0.50 -3.29 6.11
C MET A 353 -1.78 -2.73 6.77
N GLY A 354 -2.69 -3.60 7.21
CA GLY A 354 -3.87 -3.24 8.01
C GLY A 354 -5.22 -3.56 7.37
N ILE A 355 -5.26 -4.17 6.18
CA ILE A 355 -6.49 -4.63 5.52
C ILE A 355 -7.17 -5.71 6.38
N ARG A 356 -8.48 -5.60 6.61
CA ARG A 356 -9.28 -6.59 7.37
C ARG A 356 -10.61 -6.94 6.70
N PHE A 357 -10.86 -6.47 5.49
CA PHE A 357 -11.95 -6.93 4.64
C PHE A 357 -11.39 -7.38 3.29
N LEU A 358 -11.75 -8.58 2.86
CA LEU A 358 -11.34 -9.15 1.58
C LEU A 358 -12.58 -9.46 0.72
N ASP A 359 -12.62 -8.93 -0.50
CA ASP A 359 -13.63 -9.26 -1.50
C ASP A 359 -13.13 -10.38 -2.41
N LEU A 360 -13.73 -11.56 -2.26
CA LEU A 360 -13.39 -12.77 -3.01
C LEU A 360 -14.54 -13.12 -3.94
N ARG A 361 -14.28 -13.08 -5.25
CA ARG A 361 -15.20 -13.63 -6.25
C ARG A 361 -14.72 -14.99 -6.68
N LEU A 362 -15.59 -15.98 -6.58
CA LEU A 362 -15.25 -17.38 -6.79
C LEU A 362 -16.10 -17.98 -7.91
N ARG A 363 -15.61 -19.08 -8.48
CA ARG A 363 -16.40 -20.02 -9.28
C ARG A 363 -16.13 -21.42 -8.80
N VAL A 364 -17.17 -22.25 -8.81
CA VAL A 364 -17.01 -23.71 -8.67
C VAL A 364 -16.65 -24.29 -10.04
N HIS A 365 -15.63 -25.14 -10.07
CA HIS A 365 -15.19 -25.84 -11.27
C HIS A 365 -15.65 -27.30 -11.27
N ASP A 366 -15.50 -27.97 -12.42
CA ASP A 366 -15.90 -29.37 -12.61
C ASP A 366 -15.19 -30.35 -11.66
N ASP A 367 -14.02 -29.97 -11.13
CA ASP A 367 -13.27 -30.70 -10.10
C ASP A 367 -13.84 -30.51 -8.68
N GLY A 368 -14.90 -29.70 -8.52
CA GLY A 368 -15.52 -29.35 -7.26
C GLY A 368 -14.75 -28.28 -6.46
N VAL A 369 -13.66 -27.74 -7.00
CA VAL A 369 -12.81 -26.76 -6.30
C VAL A 369 -13.31 -25.33 -6.57
N LEU A 370 -13.24 -24.50 -5.54
CA LEU A 370 -13.49 -23.06 -5.63
C LEU A 370 -12.22 -22.32 -6.06
N TYR A 371 -12.28 -21.68 -7.22
CA TYR A 371 -11.19 -20.86 -7.76
C TYR A 371 -11.58 -19.38 -7.78
N CYS A 372 -10.57 -18.51 -7.65
CA CYS A 372 -10.75 -17.07 -7.63
C CYS A 372 -10.80 -16.47 -9.03
N TYR A 373 -11.78 -15.59 -9.25
CA TYR A 373 -12.09 -14.96 -10.53
C TYR A 373 -12.26 -13.44 -10.38
N HIS A 374 -12.25 -12.72 -11.49
CA HIS A 374 -12.72 -11.35 -11.61
C HIS A 374 -13.29 -11.13 -13.02
N GLY A 375 -14.60 -10.89 -13.12
CA GLY A 375 -15.24 -10.54 -14.39
C GLY A 375 -15.17 -11.66 -15.43
N GLY A 376 -15.21 -12.92 -14.97
CA GLY A 376 -15.11 -14.13 -15.78
C GLY A 376 -13.70 -14.55 -16.16
N ILE A 377 -12.68 -13.84 -15.69
CA ILE A 377 -11.28 -14.15 -15.93
C ILE A 377 -10.66 -14.70 -14.62
N PRO A 378 -9.83 -15.77 -14.67
CA PRO A 378 -9.10 -16.23 -13.48
C PRO A 378 -8.27 -15.09 -12.87
N ALA A 379 -8.35 -14.91 -11.55
CA ALA A 379 -7.83 -13.72 -10.86
C ALA A 379 -6.32 -13.48 -11.06
N HIS A 380 -5.55 -14.53 -11.33
CA HIS A 380 -4.10 -14.49 -11.57
C HIS A 380 -3.71 -14.75 -13.04
N PHE A 381 -4.65 -14.77 -13.98
CA PHE A 381 -4.33 -15.03 -15.39
C PHE A 381 -3.23 -14.07 -15.92
N PRO A 382 -2.24 -14.57 -16.69
CA PRO A 382 -2.07 -15.95 -17.17
C PRO A 382 -1.26 -16.88 -16.22
N ASP A 383 -0.90 -16.43 -15.02
CA ASP A 383 0.12 -17.05 -14.15
C ASP A 383 -0.36 -18.30 -13.40
N GLY A 384 -1.60 -18.73 -13.65
CA GLY A 384 -2.22 -19.91 -13.06
C GLY A 384 -3.40 -19.60 -12.13
N PRO A 385 -4.20 -20.62 -11.78
CA PRO A 385 -5.36 -20.46 -10.93
C PRO A 385 -4.98 -20.26 -9.45
N VAL A 386 -5.81 -19.53 -8.72
CA VAL A 386 -5.71 -19.37 -7.26
C VAL A 386 -6.94 -19.99 -6.63
N THR A 387 -6.75 -20.90 -5.69
CA THR A 387 -7.87 -21.56 -4.98
C THR A 387 -8.34 -20.71 -3.80
N PHE A 388 -9.61 -20.85 -3.44
CA PHE A 388 -10.14 -20.26 -2.21
C PHE A 388 -9.37 -20.76 -0.97
N LEU A 389 -9.03 -22.05 -0.91
CA LEU A 389 -8.31 -22.62 0.23
C LEU A 389 -6.91 -22.03 0.41
N SER A 390 -6.15 -21.85 -0.67
CA SER A 390 -4.82 -21.20 -0.59
C SER A 390 -4.90 -19.76 -0.09
N VAL A 391 -5.96 -19.03 -0.45
CA VAL A 391 -6.21 -17.67 0.05
C VAL A 391 -6.53 -17.70 1.55
N MET A 392 -7.36 -18.64 1.98
CA MET A 392 -7.72 -18.78 3.39
C MET A 392 -6.54 -19.23 4.25
N ASP A 393 -5.59 -20.02 3.73
CA ASP A 393 -4.36 -20.39 4.45
C ASP A 393 -3.50 -19.16 4.80
N GLU A 394 -3.42 -18.17 3.90
CA GLU A 394 -2.77 -16.87 4.20
C GLU A 394 -3.51 -16.13 5.32
N VAL A 395 -4.84 -16.13 5.30
CA VAL A 395 -5.69 -15.52 6.34
C VAL A 395 -5.51 -16.22 7.70
N TRP A 396 -5.49 -17.55 7.73
CA TRP A 396 -5.30 -18.32 8.97
C TRP A 396 -3.93 -18.08 9.58
N THR A 397 -2.90 -18.06 8.73
CA THR A 397 -1.52 -17.78 9.13
C THR A 397 -1.40 -16.39 9.72
N PHE A 398 -2.08 -15.40 9.16
CA PHE A 398 -2.12 -14.06 9.74
C PHE A 398 -2.87 -14.00 11.08
N LEU A 399 -4.04 -14.63 11.17
CA LEU A 399 -4.91 -14.54 12.35
C LEU A 399 -4.35 -15.26 13.58
N ARG A 400 -3.66 -16.39 13.38
CA ARG A 400 -3.23 -17.29 14.47
C ARG A 400 -1.84 -17.88 14.29
N GLY A 401 -1.06 -17.44 13.30
CA GLY A 401 0.25 -18.01 12.98
C GLY A 401 0.17 -19.34 12.23
N PRO A 402 1.31 -19.84 11.70
CA PRO A 402 1.37 -21.09 10.93
C PRO A 402 0.89 -22.33 11.69
N ASP A 403 1.02 -22.33 13.02
CA ASP A 403 0.63 -23.43 13.92
C ASP A 403 -0.74 -23.22 14.57
N GLY A 404 -1.39 -22.07 14.33
CA GLY A 404 -2.68 -21.73 14.92
C GLY A 404 -2.62 -21.35 16.41
N SER A 405 -1.44 -21.09 16.97
CA SER A 405 -1.24 -20.88 18.41
C SER A 405 -1.12 -19.41 18.83
N GLN A 406 -0.94 -18.47 17.90
CA GLN A 406 -0.77 -17.06 18.23
C GLN A 406 -2.00 -16.47 18.93
N THR A 407 -1.78 -15.48 19.79
CA THR A 407 -2.85 -14.80 20.54
C THR A 407 -3.82 -14.14 19.57
N PRO A 408 -5.13 -14.47 19.62
CA PRO A 408 -6.12 -13.92 18.71
C PRO A 408 -6.35 -12.44 19.01
N THR A 409 -5.82 -11.58 18.15
CA THR A 409 -5.98 -10.12 18.26
C THR A 409 -6.78 -9.54 17.10
N GLU A 410 -6.74 -10.15 15.92
CA GLU A 410 -7.39 -9.60 14.72
C GLU A 410 -8.58 -10.46 14.28
N THR A 411 -9.42 -9.93 13.40
CA THR A 411 -10.44 -10.69 12.65
C THR A 411 -10.40 -10.27 11.19
N VAL A 412 -10.77 -11.14 10.26
CA VAL A 412 -10.86 -10.78 8.83
C VAL A 412 -12.28 -11.02 8.31
N LEU A 413 -12.89 -10.02 7.71
CA LEU A 413 -14.17 -10.12 7.01
C LEU A 413 -13.93 -10.67 5.61
N ILE A 414 -14.59 -11.77 5.26
CA ILE A 414 -14.49 -12.42 3.96
C ILE A 414 -15.82 -12.27 3.24
N SER A 415 -15.85 -11.38 2.24
CA SER A 415 -16.96 -11.21 1.32
C SER A 415 -16.84 -12.23 0.19
N ILE A 416 -17.81 -13.14 0.06
CA ILE A 416 -17.82 -14.16 -1.01
C ILE A 416 -18.96 -13.87 -1.99
N ASN A 417 -18.58 -13.64 -3.24
CA ASN A 417 -19.51 -13.57 -4.37
C ASN A 417 -19.30 -14.73 -5.36
N ASN A 418 -20.35 -15.10 -6.09
CA ASN A 418 -20.25 -16.02 -7.22
C ASN A 418 -20.00 -15.20 -8.50
N ASP A 419 -18.85 -15.40 -9.14
CA ASP A 419 -18.49 -14.73 -10.39
C ASP A 419 -19.07 -15.45 -11.62
N ASN A 420 -19.78 -16.57 -11.45
CA ASN A 420 -20.51 -17.24 -12.52
C ASN A 420 -21.93 -16.65 -12.64
N ALA A 421 -22.17 -15.95 -13.75
CA ALA A 421 -23.46 -15.34 -14.08
C ALA A 421 -24.21 -16.11 -15.19
N SER A 422 -23.88 -17.39 -15.41
CA SER A 422 -24.57 -18.19 -16.42
C SER A 422 -26.05 -18.41 -16.06
N PRO A 423 -26.96 -18.54 -17.05
CA PRO A 423 -28.38 -18.79 -16.77
C PRO A 423 -28.63 -20.03 -15.91
N GLU A 424 -27.82 -21.07 -16.07
CA GLU A 424 -27.90 -22.32 -15.31
C GLU A 424 -27.62 -22.07 -13.82
N GLU A 425 -26.52 -21.36 -13.52
CA GLU A 425 -26.14 -21.01 -12.15
C GLU A 425 -27.15 -20.05 -11.49
N LEU A 426 -27.71 -19.13 -12.28
CA LEU A 426 -28.72 -18.19 -11.79
C LEU A 426 -30.05 -18.89 -11.45
N ALA A 427 -30.35 -19.99 -12.15
CA ALA A 427 -31.54 -20.82 -11.95
C ALA A 427 -31.41 -21.76 -10.75
N ASP A 428 -30.22 -22.32 -10.52
CA ASP A 428 -29.93 -23.18 -9.37
C ASP A 428 -28.67 -22.71 -8.62
N PRO A 429 -28.83 -21.93 -7.52
CA PRO A 429 -27.70 -21.45 -6.73
C PRO A 429 -27.17 -22.47 -5.71
N ALA A 430 -27.81 -23.64 -5.57
CA ALA A 430 -27.44 -24.62 -4.54
C ALA A 430 -26.02 -25.19 -4.71
N PRO A 431 -25.52 -25.52 -5.93
CA PRO A 431 -24.18 -26.08 -6.11
C PRO A 431 -23.07 -25.18 -5.56
N PHE A 432 -23.06 -23.90 -5.92
CA PHE A 432 -22.06 -22.96 -5.42
C PHE A 432 -22.17 -22.73 -3.90
N TYR A 433 -23.39 -22.55 -3.38
CA TYR A 433 -23.60 -22.39 -1.94
C TYR A 433 -23.06 -23.61 -1.16
N ARG A 434 -23.38 -24.83 -1.62
CA ARG A 434 -22.89 -26.07 -0.99
C ARG A 434 -21.38 -26.26 -1.13
N ALA A 435 -20.77 -25.78 -2.21
CA ALA A 435 -19.31 -25.81 -2.35
C ALA A 435 -18.63 -24.91 -1.30
N VAL A 436 -19.16 -23.70 -1.07
CA VAL A 436 -18.66 -22.79 -0.02
C VAL A 436 -18.90 -23.40 1.37
N GLU A 437 -20.09 -23.93 1.63
CA GLU A 437 -20.41 -24.63 2.89
C GLU A 437 -19.46 -25.81 3.15
N SER A 438 -19.18 -26.62 2.12
CA SER A 438 -18.27 -27.75 2.22
C SER A 438 -16.83 -27.31 2.51
N ALA A 439 -16.35 -26.24 1.88
CA ALA A 439 -15.02 -25.67 2.16
C ALA A 439 -14.90 -25.16 3.60
N ILE A 440 -15.96 -24.51 4.12
CA ILE A 440 -16.02 -24.05 5.51
C ILE A 440 -16.06 -25.23 6.47
N ALA A 441 -16.90 -26.24 6.22
CA ALA A 441 -17.04 -27.43 7.06
C ALA A 441 -15.75 -28.27 7.10
N ALA A 442 -14.98 -28.30 6.00
CA ALA A 442 -13.68 -28.96 5.93
C ALA A 442 -12.57 -28.22 6.69
N THR A 443 -12.81 -26.97 7.13
CA THR A 443 -11.80 -26.18 7.85
C THR A 443 -11.67 -26.68 9.30
N ALA A 444 -10.54 -27.32 9.61
CA ALA A 444 -10.25 -27.78 10.97
C ALA A 444 -10.17 -26.61 11.97
N SER A 445 -10.66 -26.84 13.18
CA SER A 445 -10.51 -25.89 14.30
C SER A 445 -9.03 -25.66 14.64
N TYR A 446 -8.75 -24.57 15.34
CA TYR A 446 -7.43 -24.32 15.92
C TYR A 446 -7.10 -25.35 17.02
N PRO A 447 -5.81 -25.49 17.42
CA PRO A 447 -5.41 -26.45 18.46
C PRO A 447 -6.13 -26.27 19.81
N ASP A 448 -6.62 -25.06 20.10
CA ASP A 448 -7.41 -24.73 21.29
C ASP A 448 -8.91 -25.08 21.15
N GLY A 449 -9.32 -25.71 20.04
CA GLY A 449 -10.70 -26.08 19.75
C GLY A 449 -11.57 -24.95 19.20
N ASN A 450 -11.06 -23.73 19.06
CA ASN A 450 -11.83 -22.63 18.49
C ASN A 450 -12.02 -22.81 16.97
N PRO A 451 -13.23 -22.58 16.43
CA PRO A 451 -13.46 -22.60 14.99
C PRO A 451 -12.74 -21.44 14.31
N ARG A 452 -12.29 -21.65 13.06
CA ARG A 452 -11.66 -20.58 12.25
C ARG A 452 -12.66 -19.63 11.61
N TRP A 453 -13.91 -20.06 11.49
CA TRP A 453 -14.98 -19.28 10.88
C TRP A 453 -16.01 -18.83 11.91
N PHE A 454 -16.53 -17.63 11.69
CA PHE A 454 -17.79 -17.14 12.25
C PHE A 454 -18.78 -16.98 11.10
N VAL A 455 -19.82 -17.81 11.10
CA VAL A 455 -20.80 -17.94 10.00
C VAL A 455 -22.23 -17.68 10.45
N GLU A 456 -22.43 -17.23 11.69
CA GLU A 456 -23.76 -16.88 12.17
C GLU A 456 -24.26 -15.62 11.43
N PRO A 457 -25.53 -15.57 11.02
CA PRO A 457 -26.11 -14.44 10.28
C PRO A 457 -26.47 -13.27 11.21
N VAL A 458 -25.55 -12.91 12.11
CA VAL A 458 -25.70 -11.84 13.10
C VAL A 458 -24.53 -10.86 13.03
N THR A 459 -24.67 -9.64 13.56
CA THR A 459 -23.54 -8.71 13.74
C THR A 459 -22.76 -9.13 15.01
N PRO A 460 -21.50 -9.57 14.90
CA PRO A 460 -20.70 -9.98 16.05
C PRO A 460 -20.00 -8.80 16.73
N THR A 461 -19.68 -8.98 18.01
CA THR A 461 -18.66 -8.20 18.72
C THR A 461 -17.26 -8.64 18.30
N LEU A 462 -16.28 -7.75 18.40
CA LEU A 462 -14.89 -8.06 18.08
C LEU A 462 -14.36 -9.23 18.89
N GLY A 463 -14.70 -9.31 20.18
CA GLY A 463 -14.28 -10.39 21.07
C GLY A 463 -14.76 -11.78 20.64
N GLN A 464 -15.93 -11.88 20.01
CA GLN A 464 -16.45 -13.15 19.48
C GLN A 464 -15.70 -13.64 18.25
N VAL A 465 -15.04 -12.73 17.51
CA VAL A 465 -14.45 -13.02 16.19
C VAL A 465 -12.93 -12.87 16.15
N ARG A 466 -12.27 -12.46 17.25
CA ARG A 466 -10.81 -12.46 17.29
C ARG A 466 -10.26 -13.86 16.98
N GLY A 467 -9.30 -13.91 16.06
CA GLY A 467 -8.72 -15.14 15.54
C GLY A 467 -9.59 -15.87 14.52
N ARG A 468 -10.73 -15.32 14.10
CA ARG A 468 -11.67 -15.96 13.16
C ARG A 468 -11.87 -15.10 11.90
N ALA A 469 -12.31 -15.74 10.83
CA ALA A 469 -12.85 -15.06 9.66
C ALA A 469 -14.38 -14.96 9.75
N VAL A 470 -14.94 -13.80 9.41
CA VAL A 470 -16.39 -13.56 9.42
C VAL A 470 -16.92 -13.59 7.99
N LEU A 471 -17.92 -14.45 7.72
CA LEU A 471 -18.47 -14.60 6.37
C LEU A 471 -19.54 -13.54 6.05
N LEU A 472 -19.31 -12.77 4.98
CA LEU A 472 -20.30 -11.92 4.33
C LEU A 472 -20.68 -12.57 2.98
N ARG A 473 -21.93 -12.97 2.82
CA ARG A 473 -22.42 -13.74 1.67
C ARG A 473 -23.08 -12.82 0.64
N ARG A 474 -22.47 -12.66 -0.54
CA ARG A 474 -23.04 -11.91 -1.68
C ARG A 474 -23.75 -12.79 -2.71
N HIS A 475 -23.64 -14.11 -2.59
CA HIS A 475 -24.28 -15.08 -3.47
C HIS A 475 -25.58 -15.63 -2.88
N LYS A 476 -26.52 -16.02 -3.76
CA LYS A 476 -27.76 -16.69 -3.34
C LYS A 476 -27.42 -18.01 -2.64
N GLY A 477 -28.22 -18.37 -1.65
CA GLY A 477 -28.04 -19.65 -0.95
C GLY A 477 -28.97 -20.74 -1.48
N ASP A 478 -28.75 -21.97 -1.01
CA ASP A 478 -29.58 -23.12 -1.34
C ASP A 478 -31.06 -22.85 -0.95
N PRO A 479 -32.00 -22.89 -1.92
CA PRO A 479 -33.43 -22.66 -1.68
C PRO A 479 -34.04 -23.61 -0.63
N GLU A 480 -33.52 -24.82 -0.47
CA GLU A 480 -34.01 -25.84 0.46
C GLU A 480 -33.60 -25.56 1.91
N ILE A 481 -32.59 -24.70 2.12
CA ILE A 481 -32.14 -24.30 3.45
C ILE A 481 -32.88 -23.04 3.87
N ASN A 482 -33.42 -23.02 5.10
CA ASN A 482 -34.09 -21.85 5.66
C ASN A 482 -33.18 -20.62 5.55
N HIS A 483 -33.69 -19.55 4.94
CA HIS A 483 -32.96 -18.31 4.67
C HIS A 483 -32.36 -17.63 5.92
N ARG A 484 -32.89 -17.87 7.12
CA ARG A 484 -32.33 -17.39 8.41
C ARG A 484 -31.25 -18.30 9.00
N SER A 485 -31.09 -19.51 8.47
CA SER A 485 -30.10 -20.51 8.93
C SER A 485 -28.92 -20.68 7.97
N ARG A 486 -28.94 -19.98 6.83
CA ARG A 486 -27.84 -20.01 5.85
C ARG A 486 -26.59 -19.34 6.42
N LEU A 487 -25.43 -19.83 6.01
CA LEU A 487 -24.14 -19.34 6.48
C LEU A 487 -23.89 -17.89 6.08
N GLY A 488 -23.37 -17.12 7.03
CA GLY A 488 -22.88 -15.75 6.88
C GLY A 488 -23.98 -14.69 6.88
N LEU A 489 -23.55 -13.43 6.99
CA LEU A 489 -24.44 -12.29 6.83
C LEU A 489 -24.91 -12.23 5.37
N ASP A 490 -26.22 -12.31 5.12
CA ASP A 490 -26.78 -12.38 3.77
C ASP A 490 -26.92 -10.99 3.13
N LEU A 491 -26.05 -10.70 2.16
CA LEU A 491 -26.05 -9.50 1.33
C LEU A 491 -26.55 -9.80 -0.10
N SER A 492 -26.98 -11.03 -0.39
CA SER A 492 -27.34 -11.45 -1.75
C SER A 492 -28.70 -10.93 -2.20
N LYS A 493 -29.64 -10.74 -1.26
CA LYS A 493 -30.99 -10.24 -1.54
C LYS A 493 -31.03 -8.72 -1.40
N GLY A 494 -30.83 -8.02 -2.50
CA GLY A 494 -30.93 -6.55 -2.55
C GLY A 494 -29.66 -5.82 -2.95
N TRP A 495 -28.58 -6.54 -3.33
CA TRP A 495 -27.43 -5.91 -3.96
C TRP A 495 -27.83 -5.34 -5.32
N LEU A 496 -27.92 -4.01 -5.41
CA LEU A 496 -28.28 -3.33 -6.66
C LEU A 496 -27.03 -3.14 -7.51
N ASP A 497 -27.13 -3.46 -8.80
CA ASP A 497 -26.02 -3.27 -9.74
C ASP A 497 -25.74 -1.78 -10.00
N ASN A 498 -24.46 -1.41 -9.98
CA ASN A 498 -23.94 -0.09 -10.33
C ASN A 498 -24.70 1.08 -9.68
N ASN A 499 -24.92 0.99 -8.37
CA ASN A 499 -25.80 1.91 -7.66
C ASN A 499 -25.03 2.79 -6.64
N PRO A 500 -25.22 4.11 -6.65
CA PRO A 500 -24.52 5.02 -5.74
C PRO A 500 -25.00 4.98 -4.29
N GLU A 501 -26.20 4.47 -4.00
CA GLU A 501 -26.70 4.35 -2.63
C GLU A 501 -27.86 3.37 -2.55
N PHE A 502 -27.72 2.33 -1.72
CA PHE A 502 -28.81 1.41 -1.42
C PHE A 502 -28.67 0.78 -0.04
N THR A 503 -29.79 0.27 0.49
CA THR A 503 -29.85 -0.42 1.77
C THR A 503 -30.31 -1.85 1.57
N ILE A 504 -29.58 -2.80 2.15
CA ILE A 504 -29.98 -4.20 2.28
C ILE A 504 -30.49 -4.41 3.70
N VAL A 505 -31.61 -5.13 3.83
CA VAL A 505 -32.09 -5.66 5.12
C VAL A 505 -32.01 -7.17 5.05
N THR A 506 -31.18 -7.77 5.91
CA THR A 506 -30.99 -9.23 5.92
C THR A 506 -32.24 -9.96 6.42
N PRO A 507 -32.35 -11.28 6.19
CA PRO A 507 -33.35 -12.14 6.82
C PRO A 507 -33.43 -12.05 8.35
N THR A 508 -32.31 -11.67 8.98
CA THR A 508 -32.14 -11.50 10.43
C THR A 508 -32.28 -10.04 10.87
N ASN A 509 -32.87 -9.19 10.03
CA ASN A 509 -33.18 -7.78 10.29
C ASN A 509 -31.96 -6.89 10.56
N ILE A 510 -30.81 -7.22 9.97
CA ILE A 510 -29.62 -6.36 9.98
C ILE A 510 -29.68 -5.44 8.77
N LYS A 511 -29.51 -4.13 8.99
CA LYS A 511 -29.43 -3.16 7.91
C LYS A 511 -27.97 -2.95 7.49
N LEU A 512 -27.74 -2.87 6.19
CA LEU A 512 -26.46 -2.53 5.59
C LEU A 512 -26.68 -1.44 4.56
N HIS A 513 -25.93 -0.34 4.65
CA HIS A 513 -25.93 0.76 3.68
C HIS A 513 -24.70 0.63 2.78
N LEU A 514 -24.92 0.67 1.48
CA LEU A 514 -23.87 0.41 0.49
C LEU A 514 -23.80 1.51 -0.56
N GLN A 515 -22.57 1.72 -1.04
CA GLN A 515 -22.28 2.45 -2.26
C GLN A 515 -21.42 1.56 -3.16
N ASP A 516 -21.96 1.18 -4.32
CA ASP A 516 -21.30 0.34 -5.32
C ASP A 516 -21.54 0.86 -6.75
N LYS A 517 -21.30 2.16 -6.95
CA LYS A 517 -21.27 2.80 -8.28
C LYS A 517 -19.96 2.44 -8.99
N TRP A 518 -19.87 1.22 -9.51
CA TRP A 518 -18.60 0.69 -10.04
C TRP A 518 -18.37 0.96 -11.53
N ARG A 519 -19.40 1.24 -12.35
CA ARG A 519 -19.26 1.37 -13.83
C ARG A 519 -19.66 2.73 -14.37
N TYR A 520 -18.77 3.37 -15.12
CA TYR A 520 -19.04 4.60 -15.89
C TYR A 520 -19.12 4.29 -17.38
N THR A 521 -20.34 4.29 -17.93
CA THR A 521 -20.62 3.91 -19.33
C THR A 521 -20.47 5.05 -20.33
N GLN A 522 -20.58 6.30 -19.88
CA GLN A 522 -20.34 7.47 -20.72
C GLN A 522 -18.85 7.79 -20.77
N ARG A 523 -18.38 8.24 -21.94
CA ARG A 523 -17.04 8.78 -22.08
C ARG A 523 -16.94 10.09 -21.33
N ILE A 524 -16.20 10.07 -20.22
CA ILE A 524 -15.90 11.22 -19.38
C ILE A 524 -14.41 11.24 -19.06
N SER A 525 -13.89 12.41 -18.74
CA SER A 525 -12.49 12.52 -18.31
C SER A 525 -12.24 11.76 -17.01
N LEU A 526 -10.97 11.38 -16.77
CA LEU A 526 -10.57 10.78 -15.50
C LEU A 526 -10.93 11.68 -14.30
N GLU A 527 -10.81 12.99 -14.46
CA GLU A 527 -11.17 13.96 -13.43
C GLU A 527 -12.65 13.91 -13.09
N GLU A 528 -13.54 13.98 -14.09
CA GLU A 528 -14.99 13.90 -13.87
C GLU A 528 -15.39 12.57 -13.22
N LEU A 529 -14.80 11.46 -13.66
CA LEU A 529 -15.04 10.13 -13.09
C LEU A 529 -14.67 10.09 -11.61
N VAL A 530 -13.44 10.46 -11.29
CA VAL A 530 -12.93 10.37 -9.92
C VAL A 530 -13.66 11.38 -9.01
N VAL A 531 -14.00 12.58 -9.50
CA VAL A 531 -14.83 13.55 -8.76
C VAL A 531 -16.20 12.95 -8.45
N SER A 532 -16.90 12.41 -9.45
CA SER A 532 -18.21 11.78 -9.26
C SER A 532 -18.14 10.63 -8.26
N LYS A 533 -17.17 9.72 -8.43
CA LYS A 533 -17.00 8.56 -7.55
C LYS A 533 -16.68 8.99 -6.13
N SER A 534 -15.80 9.98 -5.96
CA SER A 534 -15.47 10.55 -4.65
C SER A 534 -16.68 11.14 -3.94
N GLY A 535 -17.60 11.79 -4.66
CA GLY A 535 -18.84 12.31 -4.08
C GLY A 535 -19.71 11.21 -3.48
N HIS A 536 -19.91 10.11 -4.19
CA HIS A 536 -20.67 8.96 -3.68
C HIS A 536 -20.00 8.30 -2.47
N VAL A 537 -18.66 8.15 -2.50
CA VAL A 537 -17.89 7.63 -1.37
C VAL A 537 -18.04 8.53 -0.14
N GLN A 538 -17.89 9.85 -0.32
CA GLN A 538 -17.96 10.82 0.76
C GLN A 538 -19.36 10.86 1.37
N GLN A 539 -20.43 10.82 0.56
CA GLN A 539 -21.80 10.82 1.04
C GLN A 539 -22.08 9.64 1.99
N LEU A 540 -21.65 8.42 1.65
CA LEU A 540 -21.84 7.27 2.54
C LEU A 540 -20.96 7.37 3.80
N MET A 541 -19.75 7.91 3.69
CA MET A 541 -18.89 8.19 4.85
C MET A 541 -19.51 9.20 5.81
N GLU A 542 -20.14 10.27 5.30
CA GLU A 542 -20.85 11.27 6.11
C GLU A 542 -22.05 10.66 6.84
N ARG A 543 -22.78 9.79 6.13
CA ARG A 543 -23.90 9.04 6.73
C ARG A 543 -23.42 8.11 7.84
N ALA A 544 -22.34 7.37 7.62
CA ALA A 544 -21.74 6.51 8.63
C ALA A 544 -21.26 7.32 9.85
N ALA A 545 -20.60 8.45 9.61
CA ALA A 545 -20.04 9.30 10.66
C ALA A 545 -21.09 10.07 11.48
N SER A 546 -22.28 10.28 10.93
CA SER A 546 -23.40 10.98 11.59
C SER A 546 -24.36 10.03 12.33
N THR A 547 -24.21 8.72 12.17
CA THR A 547 -25.04 7.73 12.87
C THR A 547 -24.59 7.62 14.34
N PRO A 548 -25.46 7.87 15.34
CA PRO A 548 -25.11 7.78 16.76
C PRO A 548 -24.63 6.38 17.18
N ASN A 549 -23.86 6.29 18.26
CA ASN A 549 -23.42 5.03 18.88
C ASN A 549 -24.03 4.92 20.30
N THR A 550 -25.35 4.91 20.44
CA THR A 550 -26.00 5.08 21.77
C THR A 550 -27.11 4.10 22.13
N GLY A 551 -27.56 3.25 21.21
CA GLY A 551 -28.75 2.45 21.47
C GLY A 551 -28.51 1.11 22.17
N ALA A 552 -29.48 0.72 23.01
CA ALA A 552 -29.57 -0.61 23.62
C ALA A 552 -30.51 -1.52 22.82
N ASP A 553 -30.21 -2.82 22.79
CA ASP A 553 -31.00 -3.85 22.09
C ASP A 553 -32.44 -3.94 22.63
N THR A 554 -33.40 -4.18 21.73
CA THR A 554 -34.76 -4.58 22.11
C THR A 554 -35.11 -5.93 21.49
N HIS A 555 -35.73 -6.80 22.30
CA HIS A 555 -36.17 -8.13 21.88
C HIS A 555 -37.67 -8.14 21.63
N THR A 556 -38.08 -8.59 20.45
CA THR A 556 -39.48 -8.87 20.12
C THR A 556 -39.58 -10.27 19.53
N ILE A 557 -40.67 -10.99 19.80
CA ILE A 557 -40.92 -12.29 19.15
C ILE A 557 -41.80 -12.01 17.92
N ASP A 558 -41.38 -12.46 16.73
CA ASP A 558 -42.22 -12.35 15.52
C ASP A 558 -43.34 -13.40 15.49
N ASP A 559 -44.25 -13.25 14.54
CA ASP A 559 -45.41 -14.13 14.36
C ASP A 559 -45.03 -15.59 14.08
N ASP A 560 -43.79 -15.85 13.68
CA ASP A 560 -43.23 -17.18 13.44
C ASP A 560 -42.52 -17.77 14.69
N GLY A 561 -42.60 -17.09 15.83
CA GLY A 561 -42.03 -17.55 17.11
C GLY A 561 -40.53 -17.33 17.26
N TRP A 562 -39.90 -16.55 16.38
CA TRP A 562 -38.48 -16.23 16.45
C TRP A 562 -38.23 -14.95 17.24
N CYS A 563 -37.20 -14.96 18.08
CA CYS A 563 -36.71 -13.74 18.71
C CYS A 563 -36.07 -12.84 17.64
N VAL A 564 -36.77 -11.77 17.28
CA VAL A 564 -36.27 -10.67 16.46
C VAL A 564 -35.56 -9.67 17.37
N LEU A 565 -34.25 -9.54 17.16
CA LEU A 565 -33.48 -8.42 17.68
C LEU A 565 -33.84 -7.20 16.82
N THR A 566 -34.46 -6.21 17.45
CA THR A 566 -34.63 -4.89 16.85
C THR A 566 -33.51 -4.02 17.40
N ARG A 567 -32.45 -3.91 16.59
CA ARG A 567 -31.32 -3.06 16.92
C ARG A 567 -31.66 -1.61 16.58
N PRO A 568 -31.22 -0.64 17.39
CA PRO A 568 -31.27 0.77 16.99
C PRO A 568 -30.51 0.96 15.66
N GLU A 569 -30.85 2.00 14.88
CA GLU A 569 -30.15 2.33 13.63
C GLU A 569 -28.63 2.52 13.83
N ASP A 570 -28.22 2.73 15.08
CA ASP A 570 -26.86 2.79 15.60
C ASP A 570 -26.00 1.55 15.30
N ASP A 571 -26.56 0.40 14.89
CA ASP A 571 -25.79 -0.84 14.63
C ASP A 571 -25.56 -1.17 13.15
N ASP A 572 -26.03 -0.32 12.23
CA ASP A 572 -26.07 -0.58 10.80
C ASP A 572 -24.68 -0.75 10.15
N TRP A 573 -24.52 -1.70 9.23
CA TRP A 573 -23.26 -1.79 8.50
C TRP A 573 -23.17 -0.72 7.41
N PHE A 574 -21.95 -0.24 7.15
CA PHE A 574 -21.66 0.63 6.02
C PHE A 574 -20.56 -0.01 5.17
N ILE A 575 -20.79 -0.16 3.87
CA ILE A 575 -19.82 -0.76 2.93
C ILE A 575 -19.67 0.15 1.73
N ASN A 576 -18.47 0.69 1.55
CA ASN A 576 -18.18 1.72 0.57
C ASN A 576 -17.08 1.26 -0.38
N PHE A 577 -17.38 1.17 -1.67
CA PHE A 577 -16.40 0.83 -2.69
C PHE A 577 -15.81 2.10 -3.30
N CYS A 578 -14.50 2.31 -3.15
CA CYS A 578 -13.76 3.36 -3.86
C CYS A 578 -13.42 2.95 -5.29
N SER A 579 -13.44 1.64 -5.59
CA SER A 579 -13.15 1.09 -6.91
C SER A 579 -14.21 1.47 -7.94
N ALA A 580 -13.76 1.65 -9.19
CA ALA A 580 -14.61 1.85 -10.35
C ALA A 580 -13.86 1.49 -11.64
N VAL A 581 -14.59 1.45 -12.76
CA VAL A 581 -14.06 1.25 -14.11
C VAL A 581 -14.79 2.16 -15.11
N GLY A 582 -14.04 2.70 -16.07
CA GLY A 582 -14.61 3.31 -17.28
C GLY A 582 -14.80 2.25 -18.37
N ASP A 583 -15.94 2.25 -19.06
CA ASP A 583 -16.28 1.20 -20.03
C ASP A 583 -15.39 1.23 -21.29
N PRO A 584 -14.51 0.23 -21.48
CA PRO A 584 -13.58 0.20 -22.61
C PRO A 584 -14.24 -0.28 -23.90
N ALA A 585 -15.36 -1.02 -23.84
CA ALA A 585 -15.88 -1.79 -24.96
C ALA A 585 -16.73 -0.95 -25.92
N GLU A 586 -17.45 0.05 -25.42
CA GLU A 586 -18.40 0.81 -26.23
C GLU A 586 -17.91 2.22 -26.62
N GLN A 587 -17.03 2.85 -25.83
CA GLN A 587 -16.78 4.31 -25.93
C GLN A 587 -15.31 4.76 -25.99
N GLY A 588 -14.35 3.83 -25.88
CA GLY A 588 -12.95 4.05 -26.27
C GLY A 588 -12.03 4.85 -25.32
N GLU A 589 -12.49 5.26 -24.13
CA GLU A 589 -11.63 5.83 -23.09
C GLU A 589 -11.54 4.89 -21.89
N ILE A 590 -10.40 4.22 -21.75
CA ILE A 590 -10.17 3.19 -20.73
C ILE A 590 -9.62 3.85 -19.47
N ALA A 591 -10.49 4.28 -18.55
CA ALA A 591 -10.05 4.55 -17.19
C ALA A 591 -9.81 3.21 -16.47
N GLN A 592 -8.58 2.71 -16.54
CA GLN A 592 -8.16 1.47 -15.87
C GLN A 592 -8.30 1.63 -14.36
N ALA A 593 -8.58 0.54 -13.63
CA ALA A 593 -8.73 0.54 -12.18
C ALA A 593 -7.53 1.22 -11.49
N LYS A 594 -6.30 0.99 -11.97
CA LYS A 594 -5.10 1.65 -11.44
C LYS A 594 -5.12 3.17 -11.59
N TRP A 595 -5.56 3.70 -12.73
CA TRP A 595 -5.62 5.14 -12.95
C TRP A 595 -6.71 5.80 -12.10
N ILE A 596 -7.83 5.11 -11.91
CA ILE A 596 -8.90 5.57 -11.03
C ILE A 596 -8.44 5.58 -9.57
N ALA A 597 -7.72 4.54 -9.13
CA ALA A 597 -7.24 4.42 -7.76
C ALA A 597 -6.09 5.39 -7.44
N VAL A 598 -5.04 5.37 -8.25
CA VAL A 598 -3.76 6.05 -7.97
C VAL A 598 -3.71 7.44 -8.58
N GLY A 599 -4.34 7.62 -9.74
CA GLY A 599 -4.25 8.83 -10.56
C GLY A 599 -3.63 8.55 -11.93
N GLY A 600 -3.74 9.52 -12.81
CA GLY A 600 -3.27 9.45 -14.19
C GLY A 600 -3.33 10.80 -14.89
N ARG A 601 -2.80 10.90 -16.11
CA ARG A 601 -2.90 12.12 -16.92
C ARG A 601 -4.24 12.17 -17.65
N ASN A 602 -4.79 13.37 -17.78
CA ASN A 602 -5.97 13.59 -18.61
C ASN A 602 -5.57 13.54 -20.10
N GLY A 603 -5.74 12.40 -20.76
CA GLY A 603 -5.18 12.14 -22.09
C GLY A 603 -3.64 12.06 -22.11
N TRP A 604 -3.02 12.14 -23.29
CA TRP A 604 -1.58 11.89 -23.46
C TRP A 604 -0.68 12.99 -22.87
N PHE A 605 -1.15 14.26 -22.87
CA PHE A 605 -0.36 15.43 -22.45
C PHE A 605 -1.06 16.32 -21.42
N GLY A 606 -2.22 15.92 -20.89
CA GLY A 606 -2.96 16.74 -19.94
C GLY A 606 -2.36 16.74 -18.53
N PRO A 607 -2.91 17.60 -17.65
CA PRO A 607 -2.48 17.66 -16.25
C PRO A 607 -2.70 16.32 -15.55
N TRP A 608 -1.89 16.10 -14.52
CA TRP A 608 -2.08 14.99 -13.60
C TRP A 608 -3.39 15.15 -12.82
N VAL A 609 -4.16 14.07 -12.75
CA VAL A 609 -5.38 13.95 -11.97
C VAL A 609 -5.13 12.95 -10.84
N ASP A 610 -5.29 13.41 -9.60
CA ASP A 610 -5.21 12.54 -8.43
C ASP A 610 -6.39 11.56 -8.38
N GLY A 611 -6.06 10.29 -8.13
CA GLY A 611 -7.04 9.21 -8.04
C GLY A 611 -7.79 9.16 -6.72
N MET A 612 -8.66 8.15 -6.60
CA MET A 612 -9.51 7.89 -5.45
C MET A 612 -8.72 7.72 -4.15
N ASN A 613 -7.54 7.11 -4.17
CA ASN A 613 -6.75 6.88 -2.96
C ASN A 613 -6.28 8.22 -2.34
N VAL A 614 -5.77 9.13 -3.17
CA VAL A 614 -5.33 10.47 -2.76
C VAL A 614 -6.52 11.32 -2.31
N ARG A 615 -7.61 11.34 -3.08
CA ARG A 615 -8.81 12.14 -2.75
C ARG A 615 -9.52 11.65 -1.49
N THR A 616 -9.60 10.33 -1.30
CA THR A 616 -10.18 9.77 -0.07
C THR A 616 -9.30 10.12 1.13
N ARG A 617 -7.98 10.00 1.01
CA ARG A 617 -7.03 10.42 2.06
C ARG A 617 -7.23 11.89 2.43
N ASP A 618 -7.32 12.78 1.44
CA ASP A 618 -7.47 14.22 1.69
C ASP A 618 -8.83 14.58 2.29
N TYR A 619 -9.88 13.85 1.92
CA TYR A 619 -11.18 13.95 2.59
C TYR A 619 -11.10 13.54 4.06
N LEU A 620 -10.42 12.43 4.39
CA LEU A 620 -10.21 12.01 5.79
C LEU A 620 -9.46 13.07 6.60
N LYS A 621 -8.46 13.75 6.00
CA LYS A 621 -7.79 14.90 6.64
C LYS A 621 -8.76 16.04 6.92
N HIS A 622 -9.62 16.36 5.97
CA HIS A 622 -10.64 17.38 6.18
C HIS A 622 -11.55 17.00 7.34
N LEU A 623 -12.05 15.77 7.39
CA LEU A 623 -12.86 15.23 8.49
C LEU A 623 -12.15 15.26 9.85
N GLN A 624 -10.83 15.06 9.88
CA GLN A 624 -10.03 15.18 11.11
C GLN A 624 -9.85 16.65 11.54
N ARG A 625 -9.70 17.59 10.61
CA ARG A 625 -9.54 19.02 10.92
C ARG A 625 -10.83 19.69 11.40
N THR A 626 -11.98 19.24 10.92
CA THR A 626 -13.31 19.77 11.30
C THR A 626 -13.87 19.12 12.58
N ARG A 627 -13.00 18.53 13.41
CA ARG A 627 -13.36 17.93 14.70
C ARG A 627 -13.99 18.94 15.66
N GLU A 628 -15.14 18.59 16.25
CA GLU A 628 -15.58 19.17 17.51
C GLU A 628 -14.67 18.65 18.63
N ALA A 629 -14.28 19.53 19.55
CA ALA A 629 -13.42 19.14 20.67
C ALA A 629 -14.10 18.08 21.54
N GLY A 630 -13.53 16.87 21.61
CA GLY A 630 -13.99 15.77 22.48
C GLY A 630 -14.50 14.51 21.79
N THR A 631 -14.61 14.46 20.45
CA THR A 631 -14.97 13.23 19.71
C THR A 631 -13.72 12.58 19.10
N SER A 632 -13.25 11.45 19.66
CA SER A 632 -12.01 10.82 19.19
C SER A 632 -12.24 9.87 18.00
N ARG A 633 -13.28 9.03 18.06
CA ARG A 633 -13.60 8.00 17.06
C ARG A 633 -14.61 8.49 16.01
N ARG A 634 -14.42 8.08 14.75
CA ARG A 634 -15.42 8.21 13.67
C ARG A 634 -15.62 6.86 12.98
N ARG A 635 -16.86 6.39 12.97
CA ARG A 635 -17.26 5.21 12.19
C ARG A 635 -17.46 5.61 10.73
N LEU A 636 -16.73 4.97 9.83
CA LEU A 636 -16.90 5.12 8.38
C LEU A 636 -17.32 3.80 7.71
N GLY A 637 -17.38 2.72 8.49
CA GLY A 637 -17.65 1.37 8.00
C GLY A 637 -16.47 0.76 7.23
N ILE A 638 -16.80 -0.18 6.35
CA ILE A 638 -15.83 -0.84 5.46
C ILE A 638 -15.56 0.07 4.27
N VAL A 639 -14.29 0.33 3.99
CA VAL A 639 -13.84 1.15 2.86
C VAL A 639 -12.95 0.31 1.96
N ASN A 640 -13.48 -0.12 0.83
CA ASN A 640 -12.82 -1.00 -0.13
C ASN A 640 -12.03 -0.20 -1.17
N ILE A 641 -10.73 -0.48 -1.27
CA ILE A 641 -9.80 0.25 -2.14
C ILE A 641 -9.05 -0.68 -3.11
N ASP A 642 -8.66 -0.12 -4.25
CA ASP A 642 -7.74 -0.75 -5.21
C ASP A 642 -6.33 -0.19 -4.97
N TYR A 643 -5.31 -1.02 -5.18
CA TYR A 643 -3.90 -0.63 -5.04
C TYR A 643 -3.58 0.15 -3.74
N PRO A 644 -3.91 -0.42 -2.56
CA PRO A 644 -3.82 0.25 -1.27
C PRO A 644 -2.43 0.81 -0.92
N GLU A 645 -1.37 0.26 -1.51
CA GLU A 645 0.03 0.68 -1.33
C GLU A 645 0.46 1.82 -2.26
N LEU A 646 -0.44 2.32 -3.12
CA LEU A 646 -0.15 3.36 -4.10
C LEU A 646 -1.06 4.60 -3.93
N PRO A 647 -0.54 5.80 -4.24
CA PRO A 647 0.88 6.10 -4.52
C PRO A 647 1.77 5.83 -3.28
N LEU A 648 3.09 5.73 -3.45
CA LEU A 648 3.98 5.17 -2.42
C LEU A 648 3.98 5.98 -1.11
N GLU A 649 3.82 7.29 -1.23
CA GLU A 649 3.71 8.22 -0.11
C GLU A 649 2.33 8.20 0.57
N ASN A 650 1.35 7.44 0.06
CA ASN A 650 -0.01 7.44 0.59
C ASN A 650 -0.09 6.79 1.98
N ASP A 651 -0.88 7.40 2.86
CA ASP A 651 -1.17 6.92 4.21
C ASP A 651 -2.66 6.58 4.42
N LEU A 652 -3.44 6.42 3.34
CA LEU A 652 -4.89 6.18 3.39
C LEU A 652 -5.28 5.03 4.34
N VAL A 653 -4.63 3.86 4.23
CA VAL A 653 -4.94 2.71 5.09
C VAL A 653 -4.70 3.07 6.56
N ALA A 654 -3.60 3.77 6.85
CA ALA A 654 -3.30 4.22 8.20
C ALA A 654 -4.34 5.22 8.71
N ARG A 655 -4.77 6.19 7.88
CA ARG A 655 -5.81 7.14 8.28
C ARG A 655 -7.16 6.49 8.55
N LEU A 656 -7.54 5.49 7.75
CA LEU A 656 -8.76 4.71 7.98
C LEU A 656 -8.71 4.00 9.33
N ILE A 657 -7.58 3.36 9.66
CA ILE A 657 -7.39 2.69 10.96
C ILE A 657 -7.45 3.70 12.10
N GLU A 658 -6.81 4.87 11.94
CA GLU A 658 -6.78 5.94 12.94
C GLU A 658 -8.18 6.42 13.34
N MET A 659 -9.20 6.31 12.47
CA MET A 659 -10.58 6.69 12.81
C MET A 659 -11.19 5.86 13.95
N ASN A 660 -10.60 4.72 14.32
CA ASN A 660 -11.05 3.87 15.42
C ASN A 660 -10.54 4.32 16.81
N PHE A 661 -9.61 5.29 16.87
CA PHE A 661 -8.95 5.76 18.09
C PHE A 661 -9.26 7.24 18.33
#